data_AF-A0AAD6T4Q8-F1
#
_entry.id   AF-A0AAD6T4Q8-F1
#
_cell.length_a   1.000
_cell.length_b   1.000
_cell.length_c   1.000
_cell.angle_alpha   90.00
_cell.angle_beta   90.00
_cell.angle_gamma   90.00
#
_symmetry.space_group_name_H-M   'P 1'
#
loop_
_entity.id
_entity.type
_entity.pdbx_description
1 polymer ?
#
loop_
_entity_poly.entity_id
_entity_poly.type
_entity_poly.pdbx_seq_one_letter_code
_entity_poly.pdbx_strand_id
1 'polypeptide(L)'
;MDVPFVSSGALSRTHYVLVKSVESAPSPEMADSYILKEVEAIRYRLRHPTISLKETKECLIILLYCSMSISSPALPTGSLDFALPPAVNLAEAGKKVHEKRIGYLFCAELMSPAHELRLMLVNTLRKDLESPETALICLSLDNLIMSPSEDVIPAVQSRLQDLLSNPSPHVRRRALLACSALARYEPDLLRRITSKVLKRLRDQHSAVVGAALTVSSVLHKLHERARNDIKDAVNILLQSSWSNKHDQSIRCNLVQVLGTLRTVGLHASNLGLILQIIQTTSNSSDHPVMYAAFRVLSDVDASTINSQTSQSLSPAISIRELLTSRSVNDQYIFLTCLACLKPELWAGTDPEVPAVLEQWEVGKVMELLDSSDITIRQKTLAILNSIDPNIVNSYYSQSLQSLPADLNLNGIVEYTTRLLEVIELQAEGDGELYAQQLGDLFAQMEARSPRYAQLVLENAVEKVLLFLRNAANSFQIGCVTTLVMSLTNPGTFLGQTMMVIVPALATEYAGKLSVPPPDVLRGLSTRLPLCSLAVQDACLLAMLRISAECEQVPSDVVISVSDFSKQSRRHIRQRCEDFATLSAQKDVLGEIIQSAESSALPDFLQALHRYKVQSSPKTTPNTAPETSSPSPSRASLPGNKLRYTAYDTPPPTARLRDRRASSSGSSRSGSSQLSLDELSRTVTAGDLTLAAAAQTFEKMPRAPDARPAENLSPHATDLIAFNDSPFISDPSVATPSDFESIWNALDESNGARGWCDVSLEDVIKRLESLEDTLKVISVEELPFVGDLKILLNGEDASRGIGVLRLRASEEGSCLWRLRSGDAQLRIRVKRLFAAME
;
A
#
# COMPACT_ATOMS: atom_id res chain seq x y z
N MET A 1 14.94 16.38 -8.99
CA MET A 1 15.81 15.45 -9.74
C MET A 1 17.00 16.18 -10.36
N ASP A 2 18.22 15.80 -9.97
CA ASP A 2 19.50 16.32 -10.55
C ASP A 2 20.13 15.34 -11.56
N VAL A 3 19.39 14.29 -11.94
CA VAL A 3 19.85 13.28 -12.88
C VAL A 3 19.76 13.83 -14.31
N PRO A 4 20.84 13.84 -15.11
CA PRO A 4 20.81 14.32 -16.49
C PRO A 4 19.95 13.41 -17.38
N PHE A 5 19.41 13.97 -18.48
CA PHE A 5 18.53 13.25 -19.40
C PHE A 5 19.06 11.87 -19.82
N VAL A 6 20.36 11.79 -20.12
CA VAL A 6 21.03 10.57 -20.61
C VAL A 6 20.96 9.42 -19.61
N SER A 7 20.91 9.70 -18.31
CA SER A 7 20.81 8.71 -17.24
C SER A 7 19.42 8.63 -16.61
N SER A 8 18.43 9.33 -17.16
CA SER A 8 17.08 9.45 -16.58
C SER A 8 16.09 8.37 -17.04
N GLY A 9 16.46 7.53 -18.01
CA GLY A 9 15.54 6.57 -18.64
C GLY A 9 14.41 7.20 -19.47
N ALA A 10 14.33 8.53 -19.56
CA ALA A 10 13.28 9.22 -20.30
C ALA A 10 13.42 9.00 -21.82
N LEU A 11 12.32 8.59 -22.46
CA LEU A 11 12.25 8.35 -23.91
C LEU A 11 12.51 9.59 -24.77
N SER A 12 12.14 10.77 -24.28
CA SER A 12 12.27 12.03 -25.00
C SER A 12 12.58 13.18 -24.05
N ARG A 13 13.11 14.28 -24.60
CA ARG A 13 13.35 15.50 -23.83
C ARG A 13 12.07 16.08 -23.25
N THR A 14 10.94 15.95 -23.96
CA THR A 14 9.63 16.41 -23.47
C THR A 14 9.17 15.58 -22.28
N HIS A 15 9.30 14.25 -22.35
CA HIS A 15 9.02 13.36 -21.23
C HIS A 15 9.88 13.69 -20.00
N TYR A 16 11.19 13.89 -20.20
CA TYR A 16 12.10 14.28 -19.11
C TYR A 16 11.73 15.62 -18.47
N VAL A 17 11.40 16.63 -19.28
CA VAL A 17 10.99 17.95 -18.78
C VAL A 17 9.70 17.85 -17.97
N LEU A 18 8.72 17.06 -18.44
CA LEU A 18 7.48 16.83 -17.70
C LEU A 18 7.76 16.20 -16.34
N VAL A 19 8.43 15.05 -16.30
CA VAL A 19 8.72 14.33 -15.04
C VAL A 19 9.47 15.25 -14.08
N LYS A 20 10.50 15.96 -14.57
CA LYS A 20 11.23 16.94 -13.76
C LYS A 20 10.32 18.05 -13.23
N SER A 21 9.41 18.58 -14.04
CA SER A 21 8.49 19.65 -13.62
C SER A 21 7.47 19.19 -12.59
N VAL A 22 6.99 17.95 -12.68
CA VAL A 22 6.05 17.33 -11.74
C VAL A 22 6.74 17.04 -10.40
N GLU A 23 7.92 16.41 -10.43
CA GLU A 23 8.66 16.06 -9.21
C GLU A 23 9.29 17.26 -8.50
N SER A 24 9.60 18.35 -9.22
CA SER A 24 10.12 19.59 -8.63
C SER A 24 9.03 20.60 -8.27
N ALA A 25 7.76 20.23 -8.43
CA ALA A 25 6.65 21.11 -8.09
C ALA A 25 6.60 21.38 -6.57
N PRO A 26 6.42 22.63 -6.13
CA PRO A 26 6.38 22.98 -4.71
C PRO A 26 5.07 22.55 -4.03
N SER A 27 4.02 22.26 -4.80
CA SER A 27 2.72 21.81 -4.31
C SER A 27 2.09 20.78 -5.26
N PRO A 28 1.26 19.86 -4.74
CA PRO A 28 0.57 18.86 -5.57
C PRO A 28 -0.36 19.51 -6.61
N GLU A 29 -1.02 20.63 -6.27
CA GLU A 29 -1.89 21.37 -7.20
C GLU A 29 -1.12 21.89 -8.43
N MET A 30 0.11 22.36 -8.23
CA MET A 30 0.96 22.82 -9.33
C MET A 30 1.42 21.65 -10.19
N ALA A 31 1.76 20.51 -9.57
CA ALA A 31 2.09 19.28 -10.28
C ALA A 31 0.93 18.83 -11.19
N ASP A 32 -0.29 18.79 -10.63
CA ASP A 32 -1.51 18.45 -11.38
C ASP A 32 -1.75 19.43 -12.55
N SER A 33 -1.44 20.72 -12.38
CA SER A 33 -1.56 21.72 -13.46
C SER A 33 -0.61 21.46 -14.65
N TYR A 34 0.59 20.94 -14.39
CA TYR A 34 1.54 20.56 -15.46
C TYR A 34 1.08 19.31 -16.18
N ILE A 35 0.58 18.32 -15.43
CA ILE A 35 0.00 17.09 -15.97
C ILE A 35 -1.17 17.41 -16.91
N LEU A 36 -2.14 18.22 -16.47
CA LEU A 36 -3.32 18.57 -17.27
C LEU A 36 -2.95 19.32 -18.56
N LYS A 37 -1.95 20.22 -18.51
CA LYS A 37 -1.45 20.92 -19.70
C LYS A 37 -0.84 19.96 -20.72
N GLU A 38 -0.07 18.98 -20.25
CA GLU A 38 0.55 18.00 -21.16
C GLU A 38 -0.50 17.05 -21.75
N VAL A 39 -1.52 16.65 -20.98
CA VAL A 39 -2.64 15.85 -21.50
C VAL A 39 -3.35 16.57 -22.65
N GLU A 40 -3.63 17.87 -22.53
CA GLU A 40 -4.24 18.66 -23.61
C GLU A 40 -3.30 18.82 -24.83
N ALA A 41 -2.00 19.01 -24.59
CA ALA A 41 -1.01 19.07 -25.66
C ALA A 41 -0.94 17.75 -26.45
N ILE A 42 -0.97 16.61 -25.76
CA ILE A 42 -0.98 15.28 -26.39
C ILE A 42 -2.29 15.04 -27.12
N ARG A 43 -3.43 15.48 -26.57
CA ARG A 43 -4.74 15.40 -27.25
C ARG A 43 -4.72 16.10 -28.59
N TYR A 44 -4.11 17.29 -28.67
CA TYR A 44 -3.94 17.98 -29.96
C TYR A 44 -3.02 17.19 -30.90
N ARG A 45 -1.91 16.64 -30.39
CA ARG A 45 -0.94 15.88 -31.18
C ARG A 45 -1.54 14.60 -31.80
N LEU A 46 -2.33 13.85 -31.02
CA LEU A 46 -2.97 12.60 -31.45
C LEU A 46 -4.12 12.81 -32.46
N ARG A 47 -4.64 14.04 -32.60
CA ARG A 47 -5.65 14.37 -33.64
C ARG A 47 -5.05 14.41 -35.05
N HIS A 48 -3.73 14.51 -35.19
CA HIS A 48 -3.10 14.60 -36.51
C HIS A 48 -3.05 13.22 -37.20
N PRO A 49 -3.57 13.08 -38.44
CA PRO A 49 -3.69 11.79 -39.12
C PRO A 49 -2.36 11.20 -39.63
N THR A 50 -1.26 11.94 -39.54
CA THR A 50 0.08 11.51 -40.01
C THR A 50 1.03 11.15 -38.86
N ILE A 51 0.52 10.91 -37.65
CA ILE A 51 1.38 10.57 -36.51
C ILE A 51 2.05 9.21 -36.71
N SER A 52 3.35 9.13 -36.44
CA SER A 52 4.07 7.86 -36.51
C SER A 52 3.73 6.95 -35.33
N LEU A 53 3.89 5.63 -35.50
CA LEU A 53 3.72 4.67 -34.41
C LEU A 53 4.70 4.94 -33.24
N LYS A 54 5.90 5.45 -33.56
CA LYS A 54 6.90 5.82 -32.54
C LYS A 54 6.42 6.99 -31.68
N GLU A 55 5.93 8.05 -32.30
CA GLU A 55 5.38 9.22 -31.59
C GLU A 55 4.11 8.87 -30.81
N THR A 56 3.26 8.02 -31.38
CA THR A 56 2.08 7.49 -30.69
C THR A 56 2.49 6.76 -29.41
N LYS A 57 3.47 5.85 -29.50
CA LYS A 57 4.02 5.14 -28.34
C LYS A 57 4.52 6.09 -27.25
N GLU A 58 5.29 7.12 -27.63
CA GLU A 58 5.79 8.13 -26.68
C GLU A 58 4.65 8.89 -26.00
N CYS A 59 3.63 9.29 -26.75
CA CYS A 59 2.44 9.96 -26.21
C CYS A 59 1.69 9.07 -25.21
N LEU A 60 1.46 7.80 -25.54
CA LEU A 60 0.75 6.86 -24.67
C LEU A 60 1.49 6.62 -23.35
N ILE A 61 2.83 6.53 -23.38
CA ILE A 61 3.64 6.37 -22.17
C ILE A 61 3.53 7.61 -21.27
N ILE A 62 3.60 8.82 -21.86
CA ILE A 62 3.44 10.05 -21.10
C ILE A 62 2.03 10.12 -20.48
N LEU A 63 0.99 9.73 -21.24
CA LEU A 63 -0.38 9.69 -20.71
C LEU A 63 -0.54 8.68 -19.57
N LEU A 64 0.12 7.51 -19.62
CA LEU A 64 0.15 6.55 -18.50
C LEU A 64 0.82 7.15 -17.25
N TYR A 65 1.94 7.84 -17.44
CA TYR A 65 2.58 8.60 -16.35
C TYR A 65 1.61 9.63 -15.76
N CYS A 66 0.97 10.44 -16.62
CA CYS A 66 -0.03 11.42 -16.20
C CYS A 66 -1.18 10.79 -15.40
N SER A 67 -1.67 9.60 -15.77
CA SER A 67 -2.73 8.92 -15.03
C SER A 67 -2.29 8.39 -13.67
N MET A 68 -1.02 8.00 -13.52
CA MET A 68 -0.50 7.45 -12.25
C MET A 68 -0.04 8.54 -11.28
N SER A 69 0.39 9.70 -11.77
CA SER A 69 1.02 10.75 -10.96
C SER A 69 0.06 11.83 -10.43
N ILE A 70 -1.22 11.81 -10.83
CA ILE A 70 -2.18 12.82 -10.40
C ILE A 70 -2.58 12.59 -8.93
N SER A 71 -2.47 13.63 -8.09
CA SER A 71 -2.73 13.51 -6.65
C SER A 71 -4.20 13.79 -6.28
N SER A 72 -4.87 14.65 -7.04
CA SER A 72 -6.29 15.00 -6.86
C SER A 72 -7.18 14.20 -7.82
N PRO A 73 -8.42 13.83 -7.46
CA PRO A 73 -9.37 13.14 -8.36
C PRO A 73 -9.93 14.06 -9.48
N ALA A 74 -9.09 14.95 -10.00
CA ALA A 74 -9.44 16.00 -10.96
C ALA A 74 -9.45 15.53 -12.42
N LEU A 75 -9.07 14.28 -12.73
CA LEU A 75 -9.30 13.70 -14.05
C LEU A 75 -10.71 13.06 -14.07
N PRO A 76 -11.70 13.64 -14.78
CA PRO A 76 -13.00 12.99 -14.94
C PRO A 76 -12.81 11.64 -15.63
N THR A 77 -13.66 10.68 -15.26
CA THR A 77 -13.73 9.38 -15.93
C THR A 77 -13.92 9.59 -17.43
N GLY A 78 -13.09 8.92 -18.24
CA GLY A 78 -13.11 9.02 -19.70
C GLY A 78 -12.33 10.20 -20.31
N SER A 79 -11.64 11.01 -19.51
CA SER A 79 -10.84 12.15 -20.02
C SER A 79 -9.70 11.73 -20.97
N LEU A 80 -9.22 10.49 -20.87
CA LEU A 80 -8.16 9.91 -21.71
C LEU A 80 -8.69 9.03 -22.87
N ASP A 81 -10.02 8.91 -23.05
CA ASP A 81 -10.62 8.01 -24.05
C ASP A 81 -10.21 8.34 -25.49
N PHE A 82 -9.87 9.60 -25.75
CA PHE A 82 -9.36 10.05 -27.06
C PHE A 82 -8.09 9.32 -27.50
N ALA A 83 -7.32 8.74 -26.57
CA ALA A 83 -6.09 8.01 -26.83
C ALA A 83 -6.32 6.50 -27.04
N LEU A 84 -7.52 5.99 -26.79
CA LEU A 84 -7.86 4.57 -26.99
C LEU A 84 -7.78 4.13 -28.46
N PRO A 85 -8.32 4.85 -29.46
CA PRO A 85 -8.18 4.43 -30.85
C PRO A 85 -6.72 4.36 -31.34
N PRO A 86 -5.85 5.36 -31.06
CA PRO A 86 -4.41 5.25 -31.34
C PRO A 86 -3.72 4.09 -30.60
N ALA A 87 -4.13 3.78 -29.37
CA ALA A 87 -3.58 2.66 -28.60
C ALA A 87 -3.95 1.30 -29.20
N VAL A 88 -5.20 1.12 -29.61
CA VAL A 88 -5.67 -0.09 -30.32
C VAL A 88 -4.92 -0.25 -31.64
N ASN A 89 -4.75 0.84 -32.40
CA ASN A 89 -3.96 0.82 -33.63
C ASN A 89 -2.50 0.47 -33.36
N LEU A 90 -1.89 0.96 -32.28
CA LEU A 90 -0.52 0.59 -31.90
C LEU A 90 -0.40 -0.89 -31.52
N ALA A 91 -1.40 -1.45 -30.83
CA ALA A 91 -1.47 -2.87 -30.51
C ALA A 91 -1.64 -3.75 -31.76
N GLU A 92 -2.40 -3.29 -32.76
CA GLU A 92 -2.61 -4.03 -34.01
C GLU A 92 -1.42 -3.92 -34.97
N ALA A 93 -1.03 -2.70 -35.32
CA ALA A 93 -0.07 -2.40 -36.39
C ALA A 93 1.40 -2.37 -35.94
N GLY A 94 1.66 -2.39 -34.63
CA GLY A 94 3.01 -2.41 -34.07
C GLY A 94 3.82 -3.60 -34.61
N LYS A 95 5.00 -3.34 -35.17
CA LYS A 95 5.86 -4.40 -35.74
C LYS A 95 6.77 -5.01 -34.68
N LYS A 96 7.12 -4.22 -33.67
CA LYS A 96 8.00 -4.66 -32.58
C LYS A 96 7.17 -5.01 -31.35
N VAL A 97 7.60 -6.04 -30.62
CA VAL A 97 6.94 -6.50 -29.38
C VAL A 97 6.71 -5.34 -28.39
N HIS A 98 7.67 -4.44 -28.23
CA HIS A 98 7.55 -3.30 -27.31
C HIS A 98 6.52 -2.25 -27.76
N GLU A 99 6.25 -2.10 -29.06
CA GLU A 99 5.21 -1.18 -29.56
C GLU A 99 3.83 -1.76 -29.21
N LYS A 100 3.62 -3.04 -29.53
CA LYS A 100 2.41 -3.76 -29.15
C LYS A 100 2.18 -3.78 -27.65
N ARG A 101 3.26 -3.96 -26.85
CA ARG A 101 3.20 -3.98 -25.39
C ARG A 101 2.61 -2.70 -24.82
N ILE A 102 3.02 -1.54 -25.31
CA ILE A 102 2.49 -0.25 -24.87
C ILE A 102 1.03 -0.09 -25.30
N GLY A 103 0.67 -0.50 -26.52
CA GLY A 103 -0.73 -0.48 -26.97
C GLY A 103 -1.64 -1.33 -26.09
N TYR A 104 -1.24 -2.58 -25.81
CA TYR A 104 -1.96 -3.49 -24.91
C TYR A 104 -2.05 -2.96 -23.48
N LEU A 105 -0.93 -2.49 -22.90
CA LEU A 105 -0.88 -1.94 -21.55
C LEU A 105 -1.81 -0.72 -21.42
N PHE A 106 -1.74 0.21 -22.36
CA PHE A 106 -2.60 1.39 -22.36
C PHE A 106 -4.08 1.03 -22.40
N CYS A 107 -4.46 0.07 -23.25
CA CYS A 107 -5.82 -0.42 -23.31
C CYS A 107 -6.22 -1.12 -22.00
N ALA A 108 -5.36 -1.94 -21.40
CA ALA A 108 -5.69 -2.66 -20.19
C ALA A 108 -5.89 -1.75 -18.96
N GLU A 109 -5.09 -0.68 -18.84
CA GLU A 109 -5.16 0.27 -17.73
C GLU A 109 -6.33 1.26 -17.85
N LEU A 110 -6.58 1.78 -19.06
CA LEU A 110 -7.51 2.91 -19.25
C LEU A 110 -8.85 2.53 -19.91
N MET A 111 -8.94 1.40 -20.61
CA MET A 111 -10.16 1.01 -21.31
C MET A 111 -11.17 0.35 -20.37
N SER A 112 -12.34 0.97 -20.22
CA SER A 112 -13.46 0.40 -19.48
C SER A 112 -13.84 -1.01 -19.97
N PRO A 113 -14.27 -1.92 -19.05
CA PRO A 113 -14.84 -3.24 -19.37
C PRO A 113 -15.85 -3.28 -20.52
N ALA A 114 -16.68 -2.25 -20.64
CA ALA A 114 -17.79 -2.19 -21.61
C ALA A 114 -17.46 -1.38 -22.88
N HIS A 115 -16.20 -0.96 -23.07
CA HIS A 115 -15.83 -0.11 -24.19
C HIS A 115 -15.87 -0.86 -25.54
N GLU A 116 -16.51 -0.26 -26.56
CA GLU A 116 -16.75 -0.89 -27.88
C GLU A 116 -15.46 -1.34 -28.61
N LEU A 117 -14.40 -0.53 -28.51
CA LEU A 117 -13.10 -0.81 -29.15
C LEU A 117 -12.43 -2.10 -28.66
N ARG A 118 -12.88 -2.67 -27.53
CA ARG A 118 -12.36 -3.95 -27.03
C ARG A 118 -12.53 -5.08 -28.04
N LEU A 119 -13.62 -5.08 -28.80
CA LEU A 119 -13.88 -6.06 -29.85
C LEU A 119 -12.80 -6.03 -30.95
N MET A 120 -12.17 -4.88 -31.20
CA MET A 120 -11.08 -4.76 -32.17
C MET A 120 -9.83 -5.52 -31.73
N LEU A 121 -9.58 -5.62 -30.42
CA LEU A 121 -8.43 -6.34 -29.87
C LEU A 121 -8.58 -7.87 -29.97
N VAL A 122 -9.79 -8.40 -30.12
CA VAL A 122 -10.06 -9.85 -30.19
C VAL A 122 -9.28 -10.50 -31.34
N ASN A 123 -9.38 -9.92 -32.55
CA ASN A 123 -8.67 -10.44 -33.71
C ASN A 123 -7.16 -10.25 -33.61
N THR A 124 -6.71 -9.16 -32.99
CA THR A 124 -5.28 -8.91 -32.75
C THR A 124 -4.68 -9.93 -31.79
N LEU A 125 -5.37 -10.22 -30.68
CA LEU A 125 -4.97 -11.24 -29.71
C LEU A 125 -4.92 -12.63 -30.33
N ARG A 126 -5.94 -12.99 -31.14
CA ARG A 126 -5.93 -14.28 -31.86
C ARG A 126 -4.70 -14.40 -32.77
N LYS A 127 -4.43 -13.39 -33.60
CA LYS A 127 -3.27 -13.38 -34.50
C LYS A 127 -1.94 -13.46 -33.73
N ASP A 128 -1.81 -12.72 -32.63
CA ASP A 128 -0.60 -12.70 -31.82
C ASP A 128 -0.36 -14.05 -31.11
N LEU A 129 -1.40 -14.79 -30.71
CA LEU A 129 -1.30 -16.15 -30.15
C LEU A 129 -0.94 -17.22 -31.20
N GLU A 130 -1.25 -16.96 -32.46
CA GLU A 130 -0.90 -17.80 -33.62
C GLU A 130 0.49 -17.49 -34.18
N SER A 131 1.11 -16.40 -33.71
CA SER A 131 2.46 -15.99 -34.13
C SER A 131 3.50 -17.08 -33.85
N PRO A 132 4.52 -17.24 -34.73
CA PRO A 132 5.68 -18.09 -34.43
C PRO A 132 6.59 -17.50 -33.34
N GLU A 133 6.48 -16.20 -33.05
CA GLU A 133 7.34 -15.52 -32.10
C GLU A 133 6.86 -15.71 -30.66
N THR A 134 7.66 -16.44 -29.86
CA THR A 134 7.35 -16.74 -28.46
C THR A 134 7.07 -15.47 -27.63
N ALA A 135 7.76 -14.37 -27.91
CA ALA A 135 7.56 -13.10 -27.19
C ALA A 135 6.16 -12.50 -27.45
N LEU A 136 5.66 -12.55 -28.68
CA LEU A 136 4.30 -12.11 -29.03
C LEU A 136 3.22 -13.01 -28.43
N ILE A 137 3.45 -14.33 -28.42
CA ILE A 137 2.56 -15.28 -27.73
C ILE A 137 2.51 -14.94 -26.23
N CYS A 138 3.66 -14.73 -25.59
CA CYS A 138 3.70 -14.39 -24.16
C CYS A 138 2.98 -13.06 -23.88
N LEU A 139 3.22 -12.04 -24.71
CA LEU A 139 2.58 -10.73 -24.56
C LEU A 139 1.05 -10.81 -24.66
N SER A 140 0.54 -11.55 -25.66
CA SER A 140 -0.91 -11.73 -25.83
C SER A 140 -1.53 -12.53 -24.68
N LEU A 141 -0.84 -13.56 -24.18
CA LEU A 141 -1.29 -14.30 -22.99
C LEU A 141 -1.27 -13.43 -21.72
N ASP A 142 -0.26 -12.59 -21.53
CA ASP A 142 -0.20 -11.66 -20.39
C ASP A 142 -1.36 -10.65 -20.45
N ASN A 143 -1.69 -10.15 -21.65
CA ASN A 143 -2.86 -9.29 -21.84
C ASN A 143 -4.18 -10.00 -21.49
N LEU A 144 -4.33 -11.29 -21.85
CA LEU A 144 -5.50 -12.08 -21.48
C LEU A 144 -5.60 -12.33 -19.97
N ILE A 145 -4.47 -12.43 -19.26
CA ILE A 145 -4.46 -12.60 -17.80
C ILE A 145 -4.85 -11.29 -17.11
N MET A 146 -4.33 -10.17 -17.58
CA MET A 146 -4.55 -8.84 -17.00
C MET A 146 -5.94 -8.28 -17.30
N SER A 147 -6.42 -8.43 -18.54
CA SER A 147 -7.72 -7.91 -19.00
C SER A 147 -8.54 -9.02 -19.71
N PRO A 148 -9.08 -9.99 -18.95
CA PRO A 148 -9.87 -11.07 -19.51
C PRO A 148 -11.25 -10.55 -19.96
N SER A 149 -11.71 -10.99 -21.14
CA SER A 149 -13.01 -10.61 -21.72
C SER A 149 -13.73 -11.82 -22.28
N GLU A 150 -15.05 -11.88 -22.11
CA GLU A 150 -15.92 -12.95 -22.63
C GLU A 150 -15.84 -13.05 -24.16
N ASP A 151 -15.87 -11.90 -24.85
CA ASP A 151 -15.85 -11.82 -26.32
C ASP A 151 -14.61 -12.46 -26.97
N VAL A 152 -13.50 -12.56 -26.23
CA VAL A 152 -12.25 -13.11 -26.76
C VAL A 152 -12.28 -14.64 -26.74
N ILE A 153 -13.06 -15.25 -25.84
CA ILE A 153 -13.05 -16.70 -25.58
C ILE A 153 -13.26 -17.53 -26.86
N PRO A 154 -14.30 -17.26 -27.69
CA PRO A 154 -14.55 -18.07 -28.88
C PRO A 154 -13.38 -18.05 -29.87
N ALA A 155 -12.65 -16.93 -29.93
CA ALA A 155 -11.54 -16.74 -30.86
C ALA A 155 -10.24 -17.42 -30.42
N VAL A 156 -10.01 -17.59 -29.11
CA VAL A 156 -8.71 -18.03 -28.59
C VAL A 156 -8.73 -19.40 -27.90
N GLN A 157 -9.90 -19.92 -27.51
CA GLN A 157 -10.01 -21.11 -26.66
C GLN A 157 -9.30 -22.35 -27.21
N SER A 158 -9.40 -22.62 -28.52
CA SER A 158 -8.75 -23.77 -29.15
C SER A 158 -7.23 -23.62 -29.10
N ARG A 159 -6.74 -22.44 -29.49
CA ARG A 159 -5.31 -22.12 -29.49
C ARG A 159 -4.72 -22.18 -28.08
N LEU A 160 -5.42 -21.67 -27.06
CA LEU A 160 -4.99 -21.75 -25.67
C LEU A 160 -4.77 -23.20 -25.22
N GLN A 161 -5.66 -24.12 -25.61
CA GLN A 161 -5.51 -25.53 -25.29
C GLN A 161 -4.24 -26.13 -25.90
N ASP A 162 -3.89 -25.74 -27.13
CA ASP A 162 -2.67 -26.20 -27.80
C ASP A 162 -1.41 -25.65 -27.13
N LEU A 163 -1.44 -24.37 -26.74
CA LEU A 163 -0.31 -23.70 -26.08
C LEU A 163 0.07 -24.31 -24.72
N LEU A 164 -0.84 -25.05 -24.07
CA LEU A 164 -0.52 -25.84 -22.86
C LEU A 164 0.54 -26.94 -23.11
N SER A 165 0.74 -27.35 -24.37
CA SER A 165 1.75 -28.34 -24.77
C SER A 165 2.92 -27.72 -25.54
N ASN A 166 3.05 -26.39 -25.52
CA ASN A 166 4.13 -25.67 -26.20
C ASN A 166 5.51 -26.04 -25.60
N PRO A 167 6.59 -26.13 -26.40
CA PRO A 167 7.94 -26.41 -25.90
C PRO A 167 8.43 -25.36 -24.88
N SER A 168 8.05 -24.10 -25.03
CA SER A 168 8.46 -23.02 -24.14
C SER A 168 7.70 -23.09 -22.79
N PRO A 169 8.40 -23.21 -21.65
CA PRO A 169 7.77 -23.18 -20.33
C PRO A 169 7.08 -21.84 -20.04
N HIS A 170 7.61 -20.74 -20.56
CA HIS A 170 7.03 -19.40 -20.43
C HIS A 170 5.63 -19.32 -21.04
N VAL A 171 5.43 -19.98 -22.19
CA VAL A 171 4.13 -20.07 -22.86
C VAL A 171 3.18 -20.97 -22.09
N ARG A 172 3.62 -22.17 -21.68
CA ARG A 172 2.76 -23.12 -20.92
C ARG A 172 2.25 -22.51 -19.62
N ARG A 173 3.13 -21.85 -18.86
CA ARG A 173 2.78 -21.17 -17.60
C ARG A 173 1.68 -20.14 -17.83
N ARG A 174 1.86 -19.24 -18.81
CA ARG A 174 0.88 -18.19 -19.12
C ARG A 174 -0.41 -18.73 -19.68
N ALA A 175 -0.36 -19.76 -20.53
CA ALA A 175 -1.55 -20.39 -21.08
C ALA A 175 -2.44 -20.97 -19.97
N LEU A 176 -1.85 -21.60 -18.94
CA LEU A 176 -2.59 -22.05 -17.75
C LEU A 176 -3.29 -20.89 -17.03
N LEU A 177 -2.56 -19.81 -16.76
CA LEU A 177 -3.11 -18.64 -16.06
C LEU A 177 -4.18 -17.91 -16.88
N ALA A 178 -3.98 -17.80 -18.20
CA ALA A 178 -4.96 -17.21 -19.12
C ALA A 178 -6.26 -18.03 -19.16
N CYS A 179 -6.17 -19.37 -19.22
CA CYS A 179 -7.35 -20.24 -19.09
C CYS A 179 -8.08 -20.02 -17.77
N SER A 180 -7.35 -19.85 -16.66
CA SER A 180 -7.93 -19.58 -15.34
C SER A 180 -8.61 -18.21 -15.27
N ALA A 181 -8.03 -17.18 -15.89
CA ALA A 181 -8.60 -15.84 -15.93
C ALA A 181 -9.92 -15.81 -16.74
N LEU A 182 -9.94 -16.46 -17.92
CA LEU A 182 -11.13 -16.53 -18.77
C LEU A 182 -12.24 -17.42 -18.19
N ALA A 183 -11.88 -18.39 -17.35
CA ALA A 183 -12.85 -19.27 -16.70
C ALA A 183 -13.75 -18.58 -15.67
N ARG A 184 -13.48 -17.31 -15.33
CA ARG A 184 -14.41 -16.45 -14.59
C ARG A 184 -15.70 -16.18 -15.37
N TYR A 185 -15.63 -16.17 -16.71
CA TYR A 185 -16.77 -16.01 -17.60
C TYR A 185 -17.30 -17.37 -18.09
N GLU A 186 -16.42 -18.25 -18.57
CA GLU A 186 -16.80 -19.59 -19.06
C GLU A 186 -16.07 -20.70 -18.26
N PRO A 187 -16.63 -21.21 -17.15
CA PRO A 187 -15.97 -22.19 -16.29
C PRO A 187 -15.70 -23.54 -16.97
N ASP A 188 -16.42 -23.85 -18.05
CA ASP A 188 -16.23 -25.07 -18.84
C ASP A 188 -14.86 -25.14 -19.53
N LEU A 189 -14.19 -24.00 -19.77
CA LEU A 189 -12.83 -23.96 -20.31
C LEU A 189 -11.86 -24.78 -19.46
N LEU A 190 -11.91 -24.64 -18.14
CA LEU A 190 -11.04 -25.37 -17.22
C LEU A 190 -11.39 -26.86 -17.19
N ARG A 191 -12.68 -27.22 -17.25
CA ARG A 191 -13.12 -28.62 -17.26
C ARG A 191 -12.52 -29.37 -18.44
N ARG A 192 -12.50 -28.76 -19.63
CA ARG A 192 -11.93 -29.34 -20.86
C ARG A 192 -10.43 -29.60 -20.78
N ILE A 193 -9.68 -28.78 -20.04
CA ILE A 193 -8.22 -28.90 -19.92
C ILE A 193 -7.74 -29.66 -18.67
N THR A 194 -8.65 -30.24 -17.89
CA THR A 194 -8.34 -30.98 -16.64
C THR A 194 -7.16 -31.93 -16.80
N SER A 195 -7.15 -32.78 -17.83
CA SER A 195 -6.08 -33.75 -18.08
C SER A 195 -4.72 -33.07 -18.38
N LYS A 196 -4.74 -31.94 -19.08
CA LYS A 196 -3.55 -31.14 -19.37
C LYS A 196 -3.03 -30.47 -18.09
N VAL A 197 -3.90 -29.94 -17.22
CA VAL A 197 -3.52 -29.37 -15.93
C VAL A 197 -2.84 -30.41 -15.04
N LEU A 198 -3.42 -31.61 -14.90
CA LEU A 198 -2.82 -32.72 -14.14
C LEU A 198 -1.44 -33.12 -14.70
N LYS A 199 -1.26 -33.08 -16.03
CA LYS A 199 0.04 -33.31 -16.66
C LYS A 199 1.04 -32.18 -16.37
N ARG A 200 0.60 -30.93 -16.24
CA ARG A 200 1.46 -29.76 -15.94
C ARG A 200 1.84 -29.65 -14.46
N LEU A 201 1.11 -30.30 -13.56
CA LEU A 201 1.56 -30.49 -12.17
C LEU A 201 2.89 -31.24 -12.09
N ARG A 202 3.20 -32.10 -13.07
CA ARG A 202 4.46 -32.87 -13.17
C ARG A 202 5.42 -32.30 -14.23
N ASP A 203 5.35 -31.00 -14.49
CA ASP A 203 6.23 -30.33 -15.45
C ASP A 203 7.68 -30.25 -14.93
N GLN A 204 8.65 -30.22 -15.84
CA GLN A 204 10.08 -30.10 -15.49
C GLN A 204 10.40 -28.73 -14.90
N HIS A 205 9.69 -27.68 -15.33
CA HIS A 205 9.92 -26.32 -14.86
C HIS A 205 9.00 -25.97 -13.69
N SER A 206 9.61 -25.60 -12.56
CA SER A 206 8.94 -25.18 -11.34
C SER A 206 7.89 -24.08 -11.57
N ALA A 207 8.19 -23.09 -12.41
CA ALA A 207 7.25 -22.01 -12.71
C ALA A 207 5.95 -22.48 -13.39
N VAL A 208 5.99 -23.57 -14.18
CA VAL A 208 4.79 -24.16 -14.79
C VAL A 208 4.00 -24.95 -13.76
N VAL A 209 4.69 -25.69 -12.87
CA VAL A 209 4.07 -26.40 -11.74
C VAL A 209 3.32 -25.42 -10.85
N GLY A 210 3.91 -24.27 -10.52
CA GLY A 210 3.25 -23.24 -9.70
C GLY A 210 1.98 -22.66 -10.34
N ALA A 211 2.00 -22.41 -11.66
CA ALA A 211 0.78 -22.03 -12.37
C ALA A 211 -0.26 -23.17 -12.36
N ALA A 212 0.15 -24.41 -12.59
CA ALA A 212 -0.74 -25.57 -12.57
C ALA A 212 -1.38 -25.78 -11.19
N LEU A 213 -0.64 -25.57 -10.10
CA LEU A 213 -1.15 -25.58 -8.72
C LEU A 213 -2.23 -24.51 -8.52
N THR A 214 -1.96 -23.28 -8.95
CA THR A 214 -2.93 -22.16 -8.88
C THR A 214 -4.24 -22.51 -9.61
N VAL A 215 -4.13 -23.07 -10.83
CA VAL A 215 -5.30 -23.52 -11.60
C VAL A 215 -6.00 -24.70 -10.94
N SER A 216 -5.26 -25.61 -10.31
CA SER A 216 -5.80 -26.81 -9.65
C SER A 216 -6.72 -26.46 -8.48
N SER A 217 -6.39 -25.43 -7.69
CA SER A 217 -7.26 -24.94 -6.61
C SER A 217 -8.61 -24.42 -7.12
N VAL A 218 -8.63 -23.76 -8.28
CA VAL A 218 -9.87 -23.31 -8.93
C VAL A 218 -10.63 -24.49 -9.52
N LEU A 219 -9.94 -25.37 -10.24
CA LEU A 219 -10.54 -26.55 -10.88
C LEU A 219 -11.16 -27.52 -9.87
N HIS A 220 -10.54 -27.71 -8.70
CA HIS A 220 -11.08 -28.54 -7.62
C HIS A 220 -12.48 -28.06 -7.17
N LYS A 221 -12.71 -26.74 -7.13
CA LYS A 221 -14.03 -26.17 -6.79
C LYS A 221 -15.05 -26.32 -7.93
N LEU A 222 -14.59 -26.28 -9.19
CA LEU A 222 -15.46 -26.27 -10.37
C LEU A 222 -15.82 -27.65 -10.95
N HIS A 223 -14.98 -28.67 -10.73
CA HIS A 223 -15.09 -29.97 -11.39
C HIS A 223 -15.06 -31.14 -10.38
N GLU A 224 -16.26 -31.58 -9.98
CA GLU A 224 -16.45 -32.64 -8.99
C GLU A 224 -15.76 -33.97 -9.33
N ARG A 225 -15.86 -34.41 -10.59
CA ARG A 225 -15.32 -35.71 -11.02
C ARG A 225 -13.78 -35.78 -10.94
N ALA A 226 -13.10 -34.63 -11.06
CA ALA A 226 -11.64 -34.56 -11.04
C ALA A 226 -11.08 -34.20 -9.65
N ARG A 227 -11.92 -34.00 -8.63
CA ARG A 227 -11.46 -33.58 -7.29
C ARG A 227 -10.46 -34.54 -6.68
N ASN A 228 -10.73 -35.84 -6.79
CA ASN A 228 -9.85 -36.89 -6.25
C ASN A 228 -8.52 -36.94 -7.00
N ASP A 229 -8.54 -36.92 -8.33
CA ASP A 229 -7.32 -36.92 -9.14
C ASP A 229 -6.43 -35.70 -8.85
N ILE A 230 -7.03 -34.53 -8.68
CA ILE A 230 -6.31 -33.29 -8.30
C ILE A 230 -5.75 -33.43 -6.89
N LYS A 231 -6.53 -33.96 -5.94
CA LYS A 231 -6.09 -34.22 -4.57
C LYS A 231 -4.90 -35.16 -4.53
N ASP A 232 -4.97 -36.27 -5.24
CA ASP A 232 -3.89 -37.24 -5.33
C ASP A 232 -2.63 -36.61 -5.95
N ALA A 233 -2.78 -35.87 -7.06
CA ALA A 233 -1.66 -35.22 -7.72
C ALA A 233 -0.94 -34.19 -6.82
N VAL A 234 -1.69 -33.33 -6.13
CA VAL A 234 -1.11 -32.31 -5.22
C VAL A 234 -0.46 -32.97 -4.00
N ASN A 235 -1.06 -34.02 -3.44
CA ASN A 235 -0.49 -34.75 -2.30
C ASN A 235 0.78 -35.53 -2.66
N ILE A 236 0.89 -36.07 -3.88
CA ILE A 236 2.14 -36.67 -4.38
C ILE A 236 3.22 -35.60 -4.57
N LEU A 237 2.85 -34.42 -5.09
CA LEU A 237 3.79 -33.33 -5.29
C LEU A 237 4.44 -32.87 -3.99
N LEU A 238 3.69 -32.81 -2.88
CA LEU A 238 4.21 -32.44 -1.57
C LEU A 238 5.48 -33.23 -1.20
N GLN A 239 5.46 -34.55 -1.37
CA GLN A 239 6.60 -35.43 -1.07
C GLN A 239 7.81 -35.07 -1.95
N SER A 240 7.58 -34.91 -3.26
CA SER A 240 8.66 -34.58 -4.21
C SER A 240 9.25 -33.19 -4.01
N SER A 241 8.42 -32.20 -3.63
CA SER A 241 8.85 -30.83 -3.35
C SER A 241 9.63 -30.75 -2.05
N TRP A 242 9.24 -31.53 -1.03
CA TRP A 242 9.98 -31.59 0.23
C TRP A 242 11.36 -32.22 0.10
N SER A 243 11.48 -33.34 -0.64
CA SER A 243 12.77 -34.00 -0.87
C SER A 243 13.79 -33.09 -1.56
N ASN A 244 13.35 -32.16 -2.40
CA ASN A 244 14.19 -31.22 -3.15
C ASN A 244 14.19 -29.79 -2.57
N LYS A 245 13.95 -29.64 -1.26
CA LYS A 245 13.82 -28.35 -0.56
C LYS A 245 15.00 -27.36 -0.71
N HIS A 246 16.18 -27.84 -1.08
CA HIS A 246 17.37 -27.00 -1.23
C HIS A 246 17.33 -26.10 -2.47
N ASP A 247 16.57 -26.46 -3.51
CA ASP A 247 16.35 -25.61 -4.68
C ASP A 247 15.34 -24.50 -4.34
N GLN A 248 15.76 -23.24 -4.48
CA GLN A 248 14.94 -22.05 -4.19
C GLN A 248 13.63 -22.04 -5.00
N SER A 249 13.67 -22.46 -6.26
CA SER A 249 12.48 -22.45 -7.11
C SER A 249 11.46 -23.51 -6.69
N ILE A 250 11.94 -24.66 -6.22
CA ILE A 250 11.10 -25.75 -5.67
C ILE A 250 10.58 -25.37 -4.29
N ARG A 251 11.35 -24.63 -3.49
CA ARG A 251 10.90 -24.09 -2.20
C ARG A 251 9.71 -23.14 -2.35
N CYS A 252 9.75 -22.23 -3.33
CA CYS A 252 8.60 -21.38 -3.65
C CYS A 252 7.36 -22.21 -4.02
N ASN A 253 7.56 -23.29 -4.78
CA ASN A 253 6.48 -24.22 -5.11
C ASN A 253 5.99 -24.98 -3.88
N LEU A 254 6.83 -25.34 -2.92
CA LEU A 254 6.41 -26.01 -1.69
C LEU A 254 5.40 -25.15 -0.90
N VAL A 255 5.66 -23.84 -0.77
CA VAL A 255 4.70 -22.90 -0.17
C VAL A 255 3.38 -22.90 -0.93
N GLN A 256 3.43 -22.91 -2.27
CA GLN A 256 2.22 -22.99 -3.10
C GLN A 256 1.50 -24.33 -2.93
N VAL A 257 2.20 -25.46 -2.89
CA VAL A 257 1.63 -26.80 -2.64
C VAL A 257 0.88 -26.79 -1.32
N LEU A 258 1.52 -26.35 -0.23
CA LEU A 258 0.90 -26.23 1.09
C LEU A 258 -0.35 -25.33 1.05
N GLY A 259 -0.27 -24.19 0.36
CA GLY A 259 -1.42 -23.31 0.14
C GLY A 259 -2.57 -23.99 -0.63
N THR A 260 -2.26 -24.76 -1.67
CA THR A 260 -3.28 -25.50 -2.45
C THR A 260 -3.89 -26.67 -1.68
N LEU A 261 -3.13 -27.33 -0.80
CA LEU A 261 -3.62 -28.42 0.05
C LEU A 261 -4.74 -27.97 0.98
N ARG A 262 -4.73 -26.71 1.42
CA ARG A 262 -5.85 -26.12 2.17
C ARG A 262 -7.17 -26.15 1.39
N THR A 263 -7.11 -25.97 0.07
CA THR A 263 -8.31 -25.97 -0.79
C THR A 263 -8.73 -27.36 -1.26
N VAL A 264 -7.77 -28.26 -1.41
CA VAL A 264 -7.96 -29.58 -2.06
C VAL A 264 -8.09 -30.71 -1.02
N GLY A 265 -7.56 -30.50 0.18
CA GLY A 265 -7.50 -31.46 1.28
C GLY A 265 -6.19 -32.25 1.34
N LEU A 266 -5.74 -32.51 2.57
CA LEU A 266 -4.59 -33.36 2.87
C LEU A 266 -5.00 -34.85 2.89
N HIS A 267 -4.09 -35.73 2.48
CA HIS A 267 -4.19 -37.17 2.75
C HIS A 267 -3.61 -37.54 4.10
N ALA A 268 -4.27 -38.43 4.85
CA ALA A 268 -3.84 -38.84 6.18
C ALA A 268 -2.38 -39.36 6.22
N SER A 269 -1.93 -40.02 5.14
CA SER A 269 -0.54 -40.51 5.00
C SER A 269 0.51 -39.40 4.99
N ASN A 270 0.15 -38.18 4.56
CA ASN A 270 1.05 -37.04 4.46
C ASN A 270 1.09 -36.19 5.74
N LEU A 271 0.23 -36.49 6.74
CA LEU A 271 0.21 -35.73 7.99
C LEU A 271 1.55 -35.81 8.73
N GLY A 272 2.16 -36.99 8.82
CA GLY A 272 3.49 -37.14 9.42
C GLY A 272 4.57 -36.31 8.71
N LEU A 273 4.47 -36.16 7.39
CA LEU A 273 5.38 -35.31 6.62
C LEU A 273 5.16 -33.82 6.89
N ILE A 274 3.91 -33.37 7.07
CA ILE A 274 3.62 -31.97 7.50
C ILE A 274 4.24 -31.69 8.87
N LEU A 275 4.11 -32.62 9.83
CA LEU A 275 4.73 -32.48 11.15
C LEU A 275 6.27 -32.42 11.06
N GLN A 276 6.87 -33.26 10.21
CA GLN A 276 8.32 -33.23 9.95
C GLN A 276 8.77 -31.92 9.30
N ILE A 277 7.99 -31.38 8.36
CA ILE A 277 8.25 -30.07 7.75
C ILE A 277 8.32 -29.01 8.86
N ILE A 278 7.30 -28.93 9.72
CA ILE A 278 7.21 -27.97 10.81
C ILE A 278 8.46 -28.02 11.71
N GLN A 279 8.84 -29.22 12.17
CA GLN A 279 10.03 -29.42 13.00
C GLN A 279 11.31 -28.96 12.31
N THR A 280 11.47 -29.31 11.04
CA THR A 280 12.67 -28.94 10.27
C THR A 280 12.74 -27.44 10.01
N THR A 281 11.61 -26.82 9.66
CA THR A 281 11.54 -25.39 9.34
C THR A 281 11.71 -24.50 10.56
N SER A 282 11.34 -25.00 11.75
CA SER A 282 11.60 -24.28 13.00
C SER A 282 13.11 -24.14 13.23
N ASN A 283 13.85 -25.25 13.12
CA ASN A 283 15.31 -25.26 13.29
C ASN A 283 16.06 -24.42 12.24
N SER A 284 15.51 -24.29 11.02
CA SER A 284 16.12 -23.52 9.94
C SER A 284 15.59 -22.07 9.81
N SER A 285 14.67 -21.65 10.67
CA SER A 285 13.98 -20.35 10.62
C SER A 285 13.31 -20.02 9.27
N ASP A 286 12.79 -21.03 8.56
CA ASP A 286 12.06 -20.84 7.30
C ASP A 286 10.59 -20.53 7.57
N HIS A 287 10.33 -19.29 8.00
CA HIS A 287 9.02 -18.84 8.46
C HIS A 287 7.89 -19.02 7.43
N PRO A 288 8.06 -18.71 6.12
CA PRO A 288 6.99 -18.89 5.13
C PRO A 288 6.52 -20.33 4.98
N VAL A 289 7.45 -21.29 4.89
CA VAL A 289 7.10 -22.72 4.74
C VAL A 289 6.46 -23.24 6.03
N MET A 290 7.02 -22.87 7.19
CA MET A 290 6.46 -23.21 8.50
C MET A 290 5.01 -22.74 8.62
N TYR A 291 4.76 -21.45 8.39
CA TYR A 291 3.41 -20.90 8.49
C TYR A 291 2.45 -21.56 7.49
N ALA A 292 2.89 -21.80 6.25
CA ALA A 292 2.09 -22.50 5.27
C ALA A 292 1.72 -23.93 5.72
N ALA A 293 2.63 -24.63 6.42
CA ALA A 293 2.37 -25.96 6.99
C ALA A 293 1.36 -25.90 8.15
N PHE A 294 1.48 -24.92 9.05
CA PHE A 294 0.49 -24.70 10.14
C PHE A 294 -0.92 -24.42 9.59
N ARG A 295 -1.03 -23.64 8.51
CA ARG A 295 -2.31 -23.39 7.85
C ARG A 295 -2.97 -24.62 7.24
N VAL A 296 -2.20 -25.68 6.92
CA VAL A 296 -2.78 -26.94 6.48
C VAL A 296 -3.39 -27.70 7.66
N LEU A 297 -2.80 -27.57 8.86
CA LEU A 297 -3.29 -28.23 10.07
C LEU A 297 -4.61 -27.65 10.59
N SER A 298 -4.94 -26.38 10.29
CA SER A 298 -6.19 -25.76 10.76
C SER A 298 -7.45 -26.50 10.29
N ASP A 299 -7.37 -27.15 9.12
CA ASP A 299 -8.49 -27.83 8.49
C ASP A 299 -8.52 -29.34 8.84
N VAL A 300 -7.58 -29.82 9.67
CA VAL A 300 -7.47 -31.22 10.10
C VAL A 300 -8.07 -31.40 11.49
N ASP A 301 -8.73 -32.53 11.74
CA ASP A 301 -9.31 -32.84 13.04
C ASP A 301 -8.25 -33.08 14.12
N ALA A 302 -8.52 -32.58 15.34
CA ALA A 302 -7.59 -32.63 16.46
C ALA A 302 -7.22 -34.08 16.85
N SER A 303 -8.19 -35.00 16.81
CA SER A 303 -7.98 -36.43 17.09
C SER A 303 -6.96 -37.08 16.13
N THR A 304 -7.00 -36.70 14.85
CA THR A 304 -6.07 -37.23 13.84
C THR A 304 -4.66 -36.72 14.09
N ILE A 305 -4.50 -35.44 14.46
CA ILE A 305 -3.22 -34.84 14.81
C ILE A 305 -2.65 -35.49 16.08
N ASN A 306 -3.47 -35.69 17.12
CA ASN A 306 -3.04 -36.30 18.38
C ASN A 306 -2.53 -37.73 18.18
N SER A 307 -3.22 -38.54 17.37
CA SER A 307 -2.79 -39.92 17.08
C SER A 307 -1.40 -40.01 16.45
N GLN A 308 -1.03 -39.03 15.61
CA GLN A 308 0.28 -38.95 14.95
C GLN A 308 1.33 -38.28 15.83
N THR A 309 0.91 -37.40 16.74
CA THR A 309 1.79 -36.73 17.70
C THR A 309 2.31 -37.70 18.76
N SER A 310 1.65 -38.84 19.01
CA SER A 310 2.27 -39.90 19.84
C SER A 310 3.57 -40.46 19.22
N GLN A 311 3.81 -40.25 17.92
CA GLN A 311 5.00 -40.70 17.19
C GLN A 311 5.99 -39.56 16.86
N SER A 312 5.61 -38.29 17.05
CA SER A 312 6.34 -37.10 16.60
C SER A 312 6.16 -35.92 17.56
N LEU A 313 7.10 -34.97 17.66
CA LEU A 313 6.94 -33.80 18.54
C LEU A 313 5.71 -32.97 18.14
N SER A 314 4.96 -32.49 19.14
CA SER A 314 3.79 -31.63 18.93
C SER A 314 4.16 -30.37 18.12
N PRO A 315 3.30 -29.93 17.17
CA PRO A 315 3.53 -28.71 16.40
C PRO A 315 3.77 -27.48 17.27
N ALA A 316 3.04 -27.34 18.39
CA ALA A 316 3.17 -26.21 19.29
C ALA A 316 4.54 -26.17 19.99
N ILE A 317 5.12 -27.33 20.33
CA ILE A 317 6.47 -27.42 20.91
C ILE A 317 7.50 -26.88 19.92
N SER A 318 7.33 -27.18 18.63
CA SER A 318 8.30 -26.82 17.60
C SER A 318 8.49 -25.31 17.48
N ILE A 319 7.50 -24.49 17.83
CA ILE A 319 7.56 -23.02 17.66
C ILE A 319 7.92 -22.26 18.94
N ARG A 320 8.17 -22.94 20.08
CA ARG A 320 8.40 -22.29 21.38
C ARG A 320 9.55 -21.29 21.39
N GLU A 321 10.60 -21.54 20.62
CA GLU A 321 11.79 -20.68 20.55
C GLU A 321 11.46 -19.29 19.98
N LEU A 322 10.40 -19.19 19.17
CA LEU A 322 9.95 -17.92 18.58
C LEU A 322 9.29 -17.00 19.62
N LEU A 323 8.72 -17.55 20.69
CA LEU A 323 8.11 -16.77 21.77
C LEU A 323 9.17 -16.01 22.59
N THR A 324 10.35 -16.59 22.76
CA THR A 324 11.47 -15.98 23.49
C THR A 324 12.38 -15.12 22.60
N SER A 325 12.13 -15.08 21.29
CA SER A 325 12.87 -14.24 20.36
C SER A 325 12.69 -12.75 20.69
N ARG A 326 13.75 -11.97 20.45
CA ARG A 326 13.73 -10.50 20.60
C ARG A 326 13.00 -9.82 19.43
N SER A 327 12.82 -10.52 18.32
CA SER A 327 12.16 -10.00 17.13
C SER A 327 10.64 -10.01 17.32
N VAL A 328 10.01 -8.84 17.15
CA VAL A 328 8.55 -8.68 17.17
C VAL A 328 7.88 -9.54 16.09
N ASN A 329 8.52 -9.67 14.92
CA ASN A 329 8.02 -10.48 13.82
C ASN A 329 7.98 -11.97 14.17
N ASP A 330 8.98 -12.47 14.91
CA ASP A 330 9.03 -13.88 15.31
C ASP A 330 7.93 -14.20 16.32
N GLN A 331 7.68 -13.29 17.27
CA GLN A 331 6.55 -13.38 18.21
C GLN A 331 5.21 -13.35 17.47
N TYR A 332 5.06 -12.48 16.45
CA TYR A 332 3.86 -12.45 15.62
C TYR A 332 3.66 -13.76 14.82
N ILE A 333 4.75 -14.33 14.30
CA ILE A 333 4.73 -15.62 13.61
C ILE A 333 4.33 -16.74 14.58
N PHE A 334 4.89 -16.77 15.79
CA PHE A 334 4.48 -17.69 16.86
C PHE A 334 2.97 -17.65 17.08
N LEU A 335 2.41 -16.46 17.34
CA LEU A 335 0.97 -16.29 17.56
C LEU A 335 0.16 -16.71 16.33
N THR A 336 0.66 -16.41 15.13
CA THR A 336 -0.07 -16.74 13.90
C THR A 336 -0.07 -18.24 13.61
N CYS A 337 1.00 -18.95 13.91
CA CYS A 337 1.05 -20.42 13.86
C CYS A 337 0.20 -21.05 14.96
N LEU A 338 0.26 -20.53 16.20
CA LEU A 338 -0.52 -21.03 17.33
C LEU A 338 -2.02 -20.89 17.08
N ALA A 339 -2.46 -19.77 16.52
CA ALA A 339 -3.86 -19.54 16.13
C ALA A 339 -4.37 -20.47 15.01
N CYS A 340 -3.49 -21.15 14.28
CA CYS A 340 -3.90 -22.18 13.33
C CYS A 340 -4.21 -23.52 14.01
N LEU A 341 -3.78 -23.73 15.26
CA LEU A 341 -4.05 -24.94 16.02
C LEU A 341 -5.30 -24.77 16.89
N LYS A 342 -6.13 -25.82 16.93
CA LYS A 342 -7.26 -25.88 17.87
C LYS A 342 -6.72 -25.91 19.32
N PRO A 343 -7.30 -25.15 20.27
CA PRO A 343 -6.87 -25.11 21.67
C PRO A 343 -6.75 -26.50 22.33
N GLU A 344 -7.63 -27.43 21.97
CA GLU A 344 -7.64 -28.85 22.40
C GLU A 344 -6.28 -29.54 22.23
N LEU A 345 -5.46 -29.11 21.26
CA LEU A 345 -4.17 -29.74 20.93
C LEU A 345 -3.02 -29.28 21.83
N TRP A 346 -3.16 -28.17 22.55
CA TRP A 346 -2.02 -27.55 23.22
C TRP A 346 -2.34 -26.84 24.54
N ALA A 347 -3.56 -26.38 24.74
CA ALA A 347 -3.96 -25.60 25.92
C ALA A 347 -4.26 -26.48 27.15
N GLY A 348 -4.43 -27.79 26.98
CA GLY A 348 -4.73 -28.71 28.07
C GLY A 348 -6.17 -28.61 28.59
N THR A 349 -7.12 -28.25 27.71
CA THR A 349 -8.56 -28.19 28.02
C THR A 349 -9.16 -29.56 28.27
N ASP A 350 -8.63 -30.59 27.59
CA ASP A 350 -9.07 -31.97 27.75
C ASP A 350 -8.18 -32.74 28.72
N PRO A 351 -8.75 -33.51 29.67
CA PRO A 351 -7.98 -34.26 30.66
C PRO A 351 -7.08 -35.35 30.05
N GLU A 352 -7.34 -35.76 28.81
CA GLU A 352 -6.55 -36.76 28.08
C GLU A 352 -5.32 -36.16 27.38
N VAL A 353 -5.30 -34.84 27.15
CA VAL A 353 -4.21 -34.13 26.44
C VAL A 353 -3.64 -33.06 27.38
N PRO A 354 -2.46 -33.27 27.98
CA PRO A 354 -1.88 -32.28 28.88
C PRO A 354 -1.51 -30.99 28.14
N ALA A 355 -1.48 -29.88 28.86
CA ALA A 355 -1.00 -28.60 28.34
C ALA A 355 0.45 -28.75 27.82
N VAL A 356 0.65 -28.28 26.59
CA VAL A 356 1.94 -28.39 25.89
C VAL A 356 2.86 -27.23 26.26
N LEU A 357 2.30 -26.05 26.53
CA LEU A 357 3.03 -24.88 26.97
C LEU A 357 3.20 -24.90 28.49
N GLU A 358 4.40 -24.55 28.93
CA GLU A 358 4.74 -24.42 30.35
C GLU A 358 4.14 -23.14 30.95
N GLN A 359 4.01 -23.09 32.28
CA GLN A 359 3.39 -21.96 32.98
C GLN A 359 4.06 -20.61 32.66
N TRP A 360 5.39 -20.60 32.53
CA TRP A 360 6.12 -19.37 32.19
C TRP A 360 5.93 -18.96 30.72
N GLU A 361 5.72 -19.91 29.80
CA GLU A 361 5.43 -19.63 28.38
C GLU A 361 4.04 -19.00 28.25
N VAL A 362 3.06 -19.55 28.97
CA VAL A 362 1.72 -18.94 29.08
C VAL A 362 1.81 -17.54 29.70
N GLY A 363 2.63 -17.37 30.74
CA GLY A 363 2.91 -16.06 31.33
C GLY A 363 3.49 -15.07 30.32
N LYS A 364 4.35 -15.53 29.41
CA LYS A 364 4.90 -14.70 28.34
C LYS A 364 3.86 -14.35 27.28
N VAL A 365 2.96 -15.27 26.92
CA VAL A 365 1.81 -14.99 26.04
C VAL A 365 0.90 -13.93 26.66
N MET A 366 0.64 -14.00 27.97
CA MET A 366 -0.14 -12.98 28.69
C MET A 366 0.55 -11.60 28.66
N GLU A 367 1.88 -11.54 28.77
CA GLU A 367 2.65 -10.30 28.64
C GLU A 367 2.48 -9.64 27.25
N LEU A 368 2.21 -10.43 26.20
CA LEU A 368 1.98 -9.90 24.85
C LEU A 368 0.66 -9.09 24.73
N LEU A 369 -0.25 -9.19 25.71
CA LEU A 369 -1.41 -8.29 25.79
C LEU A 369 -0.99 -6.83 26.05
N ASP A 370 0.18 -6.62 26.65
CA ASP A 370 0.71 -5.28 26.92
C ASP A 370 1.69 -4.78 25.86
N SER A 371 1.86 -5.53 24.76
CA SER A 371 2.72 -5.18 23.62
C SER A 371 2.35 -3.82 23.02
N SER A 372 3.33 -3.09 22.49
CA SER A 372 3.11 -1.84 21.75
C SER A 372 2.39 -2.07 20.41
N ASP A 373 2.55 -3.25 19.82
CA ASP A 373 1.97 -3.59 18.52
C ASP A 373 0.51 -4.06 18.66
N ILE A 374 -0.41 -3.35 18.00
CA ILE A 374 -1.84 -3.67 17.97
C ILE A 374 -2.14 -5.05 17.39
N THR A 375 -1.38 -5.48 16.38
CA THR A 375 -1.62 -6.75 15.70
C THR A 375 -1.30 -7.93 16.60
N ILE A 376 -0.24 -7.81 17.41
CA ILE A 376 0.13 -8.81 18.43
C ILE A 376 -0.94 -8.87 19.51
N ARG A 377 -1.36 -7.73 20.06
CA ARG A 377 -2.39 -7.70 21.10
C ARG A 377 -3.70 -8.33 20.62
N GLN A 378 -4.20 -7.92 19.46
CA GLN A 378 -5.42 -8.48 18.86
C GLN A 378 -5.30 -9.99 18.63
N LYS A 379 -4.15 -10.46 18.14
CA LYS A 379 -3.94 -11.89 17.90
C LYS A 379 -3.89 -12.69 19.20
N THR A 380 -3.21 -12.16 20.23
CA THR A 380 -3.16 -12.75 21.56
C THR A 380 -4.55 -12.82 22.18
N LEU A 381 -5.33 -11.73 22.12
CA LEU A 381 -6.71 -11.70 22.61
C LEU A 381 -7.58 -12.77 21.92
N ALA A 382 -7.48 -12.89 20.59
CA ALA A 382 -8.22 -13.91 19.84
C ALA A 382 -7.84 -15.33 20.25
N ILE A 383 -6.55 -15.60 20.48
CA ILE A 383 -6.08 -16.91 20.95
C ILE A 383 -6.63 -17.19 22.35
N LEU A 384 -6.51 -16.25 23.30
CA LEU A 384 -7.01 -16.45 24.65
C LEU A 384 -8.53 -16.63 24.70
N ASN A 385 -9.28 -15.87 23.92
CA ASN A 385 -10.73 -16.02 23.81
C ASN A 385 -11.12 -17.39 23.23
N SER A 386 -10.32 -17.91 22.29
CA SER A 386 -10.56 -19.24 21.73
C SER A 386 -10.32 -20.38 22.73
N ILE A 387 -9.46 -20.16 23.73
CA ILE A 387 -9.19 -21.12 24.81
C ILE A 387 -10.32 -21.08 25.85
N ASP A 388 -10.51 -19.90 26.45
CA ASP A 388 -11.57 -19.66 27.44
C ASP A 388 -11.91 -18.15 27.47
N PRO A 389 -13.15 -17.75 27.11
CA PRO A 389 -13.56 -16.35 27.15
C PRO A 389 -13.48 -15.74 28.56
N ASN A 390 -13.50 -16.55 29.62
CA ASN A 390 -13.37 -16.05 30.99
C ASN A 390 -12.00 -15.45 31.28
N ILE A 391 -10.94 -15.89 30.59
CA ILE A 391 -9.59 -15.32 30.74
C ILE A 391 -9.60 -13.87 30.27
N VAL A 392 -10.21 -13.60 29.11
CA VAL A 392 -10.33 -12.27 28.54
C VAL A 392 -11.24 -11.39 29.39
N ASN A 393 -12.35 -11.93 29.89
CA ASN A 393 -13.25 -11.22 30.81
C ASN A 393 -12.55 -10.83 32.12
N SER A 394 -11.72 -11.72 32.66
CA SER A 394 -10.95 -11.49 33.88
C SER A 394 -9.88 -10.44 33.64
N TYR A 395 -9.17 -10.52 32.51
CA TYR A 395 -8.20 -9.50 32.09
C TYR A 395 -8.86 -8.13 31.92
N TYR A 396 -10.02 -8.06 31.25
CA TYR A 396 -10.79 -6.83 31.08
C TYR A 396 -11.19 -6.22 32.43
N SER A 397 -11.74 -7.04 33.33
CA SER A 397 -12.18 -6.61 34.66
C SER A 397 -11.01 -6.16 35.53
N GLN A 398 -9.91 -6.90 35.52
CA GLN A 398 -8.68 -6.56 36.24
C GLN A 398 -8.05 -5.28 35.67
N SER A 399 -8.04 -5.12 34.35
CA SER A 399 -7.54 -3.93 33.68
C SER A 399 -8.38 -2.72 34.09
N LEU A 400 -9.70 -2.81 33.96
CA LEU A 400 -10.60 -1.78 34.48
C LEU A 400 -10.31 -1.45 35.95
N GLN A 401 -10.10 -2.42 36.83
CA GLN A 401 -9.80 -2.18 38.25
C GLN A 401 -8.40 -1.56 38.50
N SER A 402 -7.40 -1.95 37.72
CA SER A 402 -5.98 -1.62 37.95
C SER A 402 -5.46 -0.37 37.23
N LEU A 403 -6.35 0.46 36.69
CA LEU A 403 -5.99 1.73 36.05
C LEU A 403 -5.10 2.61 36.97
N PRO A 404 -3.86 2.93 36.57
CA PRO A 404 -2.98 3.81 37.36
C PRO A 404 -3.57 5.21 37.52
N ALA A 405 -3.55 5.75 38.74
CA ALA A 405 -4.13 7.06 39.07
C ALA A 405 -3.40 8.25 38.41
N ASP A 406 -2.12 8.08 38.07
CA ASP A 406 -1.22 9.15 37.59
C ASP A 406 -0.94 9.11 36.07
N LEU A 407 -1.85 8.57 35.26
CA LEU A 407 -1.65 8.50 33.81
C LEU A 407 -1.75 9.88 33.13
N ASN A 408 -0.82 10.16 32.21
CA ASN A 408 -0.91 11.27 31.26
C ASN A 408 -2.01 11.01 30.22
N LEU A 409 -2.56 12.06 29.60
CA LEU A 409 -3.63 11.97 28.57
C LEU A 409 -3.36 10.90 27.52
N ASN A 410 -2.14 10.85 26.97
CA ASN A 410 -1.76 9.85 25.97
C ASN A 410 -1.83 8.41 26.50
N GLY A 411 -1.47 8.20 27.76
CA GLY A 411 -1.55 6.89 28.41
C GLY A 411 -2.99 6.43 28.62
N ILE A 412 -3.91 7.35 28.92
CA ILE A 412 -5.36 7.02 29.02
C ILE A 412 -5.95 6.71 27.65
N VAL A 413 -5.58 7.48 26.63
CA VAL A 413 -6.02 7.22 25.25
C VAL A 413 -5.57 5.83 24.85
N GLU A 414 -4.29 5.51 25.04
CA GLU A 414 -3.74 4.18 24.74
C GLU A 414 -4.47 3.09 25.52
N TYR A 415 -4.67 3.26 26.83
CA TYR A 415 -5.35 2.31 27.67
C TYR A 415 -6.80 2.06 27.25
N THR A 416 -7.54 3.13 26.96
CA THR A 416 -8.92 3.06 26.47
C THR A 416 -8.96 2.35 25.12
N THR A 417 -8.04 2.67 24.21
CA THR A 417 -7.98 2.00 22.90
C THR A 417 -7.65 0.51 23.02
N ARG A 418 -6.87 0.08 24.02
CA ARG A 418 -6.62 -1.34 24.32
C ARG A 418 -7.86 -2.04 24.86
N LEU A 419 -8.59 -1.41 25.79
CA LEU A 419 -9.85 -1.97 26.30
C LEU A 419 -10.94 -2.07 25.22
N LEU A 420 -10.96 -1.12 24.27
CA LEU A 420 -11.82 -1.22 23.10
C LEU A 420 -11.50 -2.45 22.23
N GLU A 421 -10.24 -2.87 22.11
CA GLU A 421 -9.87 -4.10 21.39
C GLU A 421 -10.51 -5.34 22.02
N VAL A 422 -10.65 -5.34 23.35
CA VAL A 422 -11.27 -6.44 24.08
C VAL A 422 -12.79 -6.46 23.86
N ILE A 423 -13.44 -5.30 23.92
CA ILE A 423 -14.88 -5.15 23.68
C ILE A 423 -15.24 -5.53 22.23
N GLU A 424 -14.45 -5.07 21.26
CA GLU A 424 -14.61 -5.41 19.85
C GLU A 424 -14.57 -6.93 19.62
N LEU A 425 -13.73 -7.64 20.39
CA LEU A 425 -13.60 -9.08 20.30
C LEU A 425 -14.75 -9.83 21.00
N GLN A 426 -15.14 -9.41 22.21
CA GLN A 426 -16.22 -10.02 23.00
C GLN A 426 -17.59 -9.86 22.35
N ALA A 427 -17.79 -8.80 21.56
CA ALA A 427 -19.07 -8.56 20.91
C ALA A 427 -19.45 -9.66 19.91
N GLU A 428 -18.50 -10.39 19.30
CA GLU A 428 -18.71 -11.53 18.38
C GLU A 428 -19.83 -11.35 17.32
N GLY A 429 -20.13 -10.12 16.92
CA GLY A 429 -21.20 -9.80 15.97
C GLY A 429 -22.56 -9.43 16.58
N ASP A 430 -22.66 -9.27 17.90
CA ASP A 430 -23.77 -8.65 18.61
C ASP A 430 -23.53 -7.14 18.81
N GLY A 431 -24.26 -6.34 18.04
CA GLY A 431 -24.16 -4.89 18.12
C GLY A 431 -24.73 -4.30 19.41
N GLU A 432 -25.73 -4.92 20.02
CA GLU A 432 -26.37 -4.41 21.24
C GLU A 432 -25.44 -4.58 22.44
N LEU A 433 -24.79 -5.75 22.54
CA LEU A 433 -23.78 -6.01 23.57
C LEU A 433 -22.59 -5.07 23.45
N TYR A 434 -22.11 -4.83 22.22
CA TYR A 434 -21.04 -3.85 21.97
C TYR A 434 -21.41 -2.44 22.45
N ALA A 435 -22.63 -1.99 22.14
CA ALA A 435 -23.13 -0.67 22.56
C ALA A 435 -23.20 -0.52 24.08
N GLN A 436 -23.66 -1.55 24.78
CA GLN A 436 -23.73 -1.56 26.25
C GLN A 436 -22.32 -1.49 26.87
N GLN A 437 -21.41 -2.36 26.42
CA GLN A 437 -20.03 -2.40 26.90
C GLN A 437 -19.28 -1.10 26.61
N LEU A 438 -19.53 -0.45 25.47
CA LEU A 438 -18.98 0.85 25.12
C LEU A 438 -19.44 1.94 26.09
N GLY A 439 -20.74 1.99 26.38
CA GLY A 439 -21.31 2.90 27.36
C GLY A 439 -20.72 2.70 28.75
N ASP A 440 -20.63 1.45 29.19
CA ASP A 440 -20.07 1.09 30.49
C ASP A 440 -18.58 1.45 30.61
N LEU A 441 -17.79 1.21 29.56
CA LEU A 441 -16.37 1.56 29.52
C LEU A 441 -16.18 3.06 29.72
N PHE A 442 -16.84 3.89 28.90
CA PHE A 442 -16.66 5.33 29.00
C PHE A 442 -17.21 5.89 30.32
N ALA A 443 -18.37 5.40 30.78
CA ALA A 443 -18.91 5.79 32.08
C ALA A 443 -17.96 5.47 33.23
N GLN A 444 -17.33 4.29 33.23
CA GLN A 444 -16.35 3.90 34.25
C GLN A 444 -15.05 4.70 34.17
N MET A 445 -14.58 5.02 32.96
CA MET A 445 -13.38 5.84 32.76
C MET A 445 -13.61 7.28 33.24
N GLU A 446 -14.78 7.85 32.95
CA GLU A 446 -15.16 9.20 33.35
C GLU A 446 -15.48 9.32 34.84
N ALA A 447 -16.09 8.29 35.45
CA ALA A 447 -16.38 8.25 36.88
C ALA A 447 -15.11 8.31 37.76
N ARG A 448 -13.97 7.86 37.23
CA ARG A 448 -12.70 7.80 37.97
C ARG A 448 -11.91 9.09 37.95
N SER A 449 -12.13 9.97 36.97
CA SER A 449 -11.46 11.27 36.92
C SER A 449 -12.35 12.36 36.31
N PRO A 450 -12.61 13.45 37.05
CA PRO A 450 -13.41 14.57 36.53
C PRO A 450 -12.74 15.30 35.36
N ARG A 451 -11.42 15.12 35.17
CA ARG A 451 -10.70 15.65 34.01
C ARG A 451 -11.12 14.96 32.71
N TYR A 452 -11.44 13.65 32.74
CA TYR A 452 -11.82 12.89 31.54
C TYR A 452 -13.26 13.16 31.13
N ALA A 453 -14.14 13.40 32.10
CA ALA A 453 -15.53 13.77 31.85
C ALA A 453 -15.69 15.07 31.01
N GLN A 454 -14.62 15.85 30.82
CA GLN A 454 -14.61 17.08 30.03
C GLN A 454 -13.81 16.98 28.71
N LEU A 455 -13.14 15.86 28.45
CA LEU A 455 -12.26 15.68 27.28
C LEU A 455 -12.88 14.70 26.28
N VAL A 456 -12.61 14.94 25.00
CA VAL A 456 -12.96 14.02 23.90
C VAL A 456 -11.75 13.17 23.59
N LEU A 457 -11.90 11.85 23.63
CA LEU A 457 -10.86 10.91 23.26
C LEU A 457 -10.89 10.67 21.74
N GLU A 458 -10.22 11.53 20.97
CA GLU A 458 -10.27 11.54 19.50
C GLU A 458 -9.96 10.17 18.88
N ASN A 459 -8.87 9.51 19.29
CA ASN A 459 -8.50 8.18 18.77
C ASN A 459 -9.55 7.11 19.10
N ALA A 460 -10.25 7.22 20.24
CA ALA A 460 -11.32 6.30 20.60
C ALA A 460 -12.56 6.54 19.73
N VAL A 461 -12.91 7.80 19.46
CA VAL A 461 -13.98 8.17 18.53
C VAL A 461 -13.69 7.62 17.13
N GLU A 462 -12.48 7.88 16.60
CA GLU A 462 -12.07 7.39 15.28
C GLU A 462 -12.15 5.87 15.20
N LYS A 463 -11.60 5.17 16.20
CA LYS A 463 -11.61 3.70 16.25
C LYS A 463 -13.04 3.13 16.24
N VAL A 464 -13.93 3.65 17.07
CA VAL A 464 -15.33 3.19 17.15
C VAL A 464 -16.08 3.44 15.84
N LEU A 465 -15.95 4.64 15.26
CA LEU A 465 -16.64 4.99 14.01
C LEU A 465 -16.12 4.17 12.82
N LEU A 466 -14.79 3.95 12.72
CA LEU A 466 -14.21 3.11 11.68
C LEU A 466 -14.60 1.64 11.84
N PHE A 467 -14.63 1.13 13.07
CA PHE A 467 -15.07 -0.24 13.35
C PHE A 467 -16.53 -0.44 12.91
N LEU A 468 -17.43 0.46 13.29
CA LEU A 468 -18.84 0.39 12.90
C LEU A 468 -19.03 0.48 11.39
N ARG A 469 -18.32 1.39 10.70
CA ARG A 469 -18.43 1.54 9.24
C ARG A 469 -18.02 0.27 8.47
N ASN A 470 -17.09 -0.51 9.01
CA ASN A 470 -16.62 -1.75 8.41
C ASN A 470 -17.43 -3.00 8.83
N ALA A 471 -18.31 -2.88 9.82
CA ALA A 471 -19.12 -3.98 10.32
C ALA A 471 -20.32 -4.32 9.40
N ALA A 472 -20.95 -5.48 9.63
CA ALA A 472 -22.15 -5.89 8.90
C ALA A 472 -23.36 -4.98 9.22
N ASN A 473 -24.27 -4.79 8.25
CA ASN A 473 -25.44 -3.92 8.42
C ASN A 473 -26.32 -4.28 9.63
N SER A 474 -26.47 -5.58 9.95
CA SER A 474 -27.25 -6.03 11.12
C SER A 474 -26.61 -5.59 12.43
N PHE A 475 -25.27 -5.70 12.53
CA PHE A 475 -24.49 -5.24 13.67
C PHE A 475 -24.59 -3.72 13.84
N GLN A 476 -24.43 -2.98 12.75
CA GLN A 476 -24.54 -1.51 12.73
C GLN A 476 -25.90 -1.05 13.27
N ILE A 477 -27.00 -1.60 12.76
CA ILE A 477 -28.35 -1.17 13.16
C ILE A 477 -28.60 -1.49 14.64
N GLY A 478 -28.25 -2.69 15.11
CA GLY A 478 -28.42 -3.08 16.52
C GLY A 478 -27.61 -2.19 17.47
N CYS A 479 -26.33 -1.97 17.15
CA CYS A 479 -25.45 -1.10 17.92
C CYS A 479 -25.95 0.35 17.95
N VAL A 480 -26.18 0.96 16.78
CA VAL A 480 -26.55 2.37 16.69
C VAL A 480 -27.92 2.60 17.34
N THR A 481 -28.88 1.68 17.18
CA THR A 481 -30.18 1.78 17.84
C THR A 481 -30.01 1.79 19.36
N THR A 482 -29.21 0.89 19.92
CA THR A 482 -28.97 0.82 21.37
C THR A 482 -28.27 2.07 21.90
N LEU A 483 -27.26 2.57 21.19
CA LEU A 483 -26.55 3.81 21.52
C LEU A 483 -27.47 5.03 21.47
N VAL A 484 -28.31 5.15 20.43
CA VAL A 484 -29.26 6.26 20.31
C VAL A 484 -30.41 6.14 21.32
N MET A 485 -30.84 4.93 21.68
CA MET A 485 -31.80 4.72 22.78
C MET A 485 -31.23 5.14 24.13
N SER A 486 -29.92 4.99 24.36
CA SER A 486 -29.27 5.48 25.59
C SER A 486 -29.40 7.00 25.74
N LEU A 487 -29.47 7.73 24.63
CA LEU A 487 -29.67 9.18 24.59
C LEU A 487 -31.12 9.57 24.91
N THR A 488 -32.13 8.75 24.59
CA THR A 488 -33.53 9.08 24.93
C THR A 488 -33.83 8.89 26.42
N ASN A 489 -33.04 8.08 27.12
CA ASN A 489 -33.20 7.82 28.55
C ASN A 489 -32.59 8.94 29.40
N PRO A 490 -33.35 9.72 30.18
CA PRO A 490 -32.83 10.87 30.92
C PRO A 490 -31.91 10.47 32.09
N GLY A 491 -31.98 9.22 32.56
CA GLY A 491 -31.15 8.71 33.66
C GLY A 491 -29.75 8.23 33.24
N THR A 492 -29.47 8.13 31.93
CA THR A 492 -28.19 7.63 31.44
C THR A 492 -27.18 8.76 31.31
N PHE A 493 -26.05 8.61 31.99
CA PHE A 493 -24.90 9.51 31.89
C PHE A 493 -24.15 9.26 30.57
N LEU A 494 -23.96 10.32 29.79
CA LEU A 494 -23.19 10.32 28.54
C LEU A 494 -22.17 11.44 28.62
N GLY A 495 -20.88 11.12 28.73
CA GLY A 495 -19.84 12.14 28.71
C GLY A 495 -19.49 12.62 27.30
N GLN A 496 -18.45 13.45 27.21
CA GLN A 496 -18.14 14.21 25.99
C GLN A 496 -17.82 13.30 24.80
N THR A 497 -17.10 12.20 25.03
CA THR A 497 -16.71 11.26 23.97
C THR A 497 -17.95 10.56 23.38
N MET A 498 -18.85 10.09 24.24
CA MET A 498 -20.14 9.51 23.79
C MET A 498 -21.04 10.54 23.11
N MET A 499 -21.01 11.78 23.58
CA MET A 499 -21.73 12.90 22.95
C MET A 499 -21.11 13.38 21.63
N VAL A 500 -19.99 12.82 21.18
CA VAL A 500 -19.51 12.95 19.79
C VAL A 500 -19.96 11.75 18.96
N ILE A 501 -19.79 10.53 19.48
CA ILE A 501 -20.10 9.28 18.78
C ILE A 501 -21.60 9.17 18.49
N VAL A 502 -22.45 9.31 19.51
CA VAL A 502 -23.89 9.08 19.37
C VAL A 502 -24.55 10.06 18.39
N PRO A 503 -24.30 11.38 18.44
CA PRO A 503 -24.89 12.30 17.46
C PRO A 503 -24.36 12.08 16.04
N ALA A 504 -23.07 11.75 15.86
CA ALA A 504 -22.53 11.42 14.55
C ALA A 504 -23.24 10.20 13.94
N LEU A 505 -23.40 9.12 14.71
CA LEU A 505 -24.12 7.92 14.27
C LEU A 505 -25.61 8.19 14.04
N ALA A 506 -26.25 9.01 14.89
CA ALA A 506 -27.64 9.41 14.70
C ALA A 506 -27.86 10.17 13.37
N THR A 507 -26.87 10.93 12.90
CA THR A 507 -26.95 11.58 11.58
C THR A 507 -26.78 10.62 10.41
N GLU A 508 -25.81 9.71 10.49
CA GLU A 508 -25.50 8.79 9.40
C GLU A 508 -26.61 7.75 9.18
N TYR A 509 -27.25 7.33 10.27
CA TYR A 509 -28.33 6.34 10.28
C TYR A 509 -29.72 6.99 10.43
N ALA A 510 -29.83 8.30 10.23
CA ALA A 510 -31.12 9.00 10.25
C ALA A 510 -32.14 8.31 9.32
N GLY A 511 -33.35 8.06 9.83
CA GLY A 511 -34.42 7.38 9.09
C GLY A 511 -34.28 5.86 8.95
N LYS A 512 -33.16 5.26 9.39
CA LYS A 512 -32.93 3.80 9.36
C LYS A 512 -33.11 3.12 10.73
N LEU A 513 -33.20 3.91 11.80
CA LEU A 513 -33.27 3.44 13.18
C LEU A 513 -34.72 3.26 13.63
N SER A 514 -34.94 2.35 14.57
CA SER A 514 -36.25 2.16 15.23
C SER A 514 -36.60 3.27 16.23
N VAL A 515 -35.64 4.17 16.52
CA VAL A 515 -35.83 5.28 17.47
C VAL A 515 -36.51 6.46 16.77
N PRO A 516 -37.64 6.98 17.29
CA PRO A 516 -38.33 8.11 16.66
C PRO A 516 -37.46 9.39 16.70
N PRO A 517 -37.28 10.10 15.57
CA PRO A 517 -36.45 11.32 15.49
C PRO A 517 -36.79 12.42 16.52
N PRO A 518 -38.07 12.68 16.87
CA PRO A 518 -38.43 13.64 17.92
C PRO A 518 -37.79 13.36 19.28
N ASP A 519 -37.66 12.09 19.67
CA ASP A 519 -37.12 11.71 20.98
C ASP A 519 -35.60 11.83 21.00
N VAL A 520 -34.94 11.58 19.86
CA VAL A 520 -33.51 11.86 19.69
C VAL A 520 -33.23 13.36 19.85
N LEU A 521 -34.05 14.23 19.24
CA LEU A 521 -33.92 15.69 19.37
C LEU A 521 -34.11 16.17 20.82
N ARG A 522 -35.09 15.60 21.55
CA ARG A 522 -35.27 15.87 22.98
C ARG A 522 -34.06 15.43 23.80
N GLY A 523 -33.54 14.23 23.54
CA GLY A 523 -32.35 13.70 24.20
C GLY A 523 -31.09 14.55 24.00
N LEU A 524 -30.87 15.09 22.79
CA LEU A 524 -29.77 16.02 22.50
C LEU A 524 -29.97 17.39 23.16
N SER A 525 -31.17 17.98 23.04
CA SER A 525 -31.45 19.32 23.56
C SER A 525 -31.27 19.44 25.08
N THR A 526 -31.68 18.41 25.82
CA THR A 526 -31.54 18.35 27.28
C THR A 526 -30.09 18.25 27.74
N ARG A 527 -29.22 17.62 26.94
CA ARG A 527 -27.78 17.42 27.26
C ARG A 527 -26.86 18.48 26.67
N LEU A 528 -27.36 19.30 25.75
CA LEU A 528 -26.59 20.36 25.08
C LEU A 528 -25.86 21.30 26.07
N PRO A 529 -26.47 21.75 27.20
CA PRO A 529 -25.77 22.61 28.16
C PRO A 529 -24.62 21.94 28.91
N LEU A 530 -24.59 20.60 28.95
CA LEU A 530 -23.57 19.81 29.64
C LEU A 530 -22.34 19.51 28.76
N CYS A 531 -22.44 19.83 27.47
CA CYS A 531 -21.40 19.55 26.47
C CYS A 531 -20.35 20.66 26.40
N SER A 532 -19.13 20.32 25.98
CA SER A 532 -18.08 21.29 25.62
C SER A 532 -18.42 22.00 24.29
N LEU A 533 -17.78 23.13 23.99
CA LEU A 533 -18.13 23.95 22.81
C LEU A 533 -18.04 23.19 21.47
N ALA A 534 -17.03 22.32 21.31
CA ALA A 534 -16.88 21.52 20.09
C ALA A 534 -18.01 20.48 19.96
N VAL A 535 -18.36 19.84 21.08
CA VAL A 535 -19.45 18.84 21.15
C VAL A 535 -20.81 19.50 20.96
N GLN A 536 -21.01 20.72 21.47
CA GLN A 536 -22.22 21.51 21.25
C GLN A 536 -22.44 21.81 19.75
N ASP A 537 -21.39 22.18 19.02
CA ASP A 537 -21.49 22.42 17.57
C ASP A 537 -21.88 21.13 16.82
N ALA A 538 -21.22 20.01 17.15
CA ALA A 538 -21.54 18.70 16.56
C ALA A 538 -22.98 18.26 16.87
N CYS A 539 -23.44 18.44 18.11
CA CYS A 539 -24.81 18.13 18.53
C CYS A 539 -25.83 19.00 17.77
N LEU A 540 -25.59 20.31 17.63
CA LEU A 540 -26.49 21.22 16.91
C LEU A 540 -26.57 20.89 15.42
N LEU A 541 -25.44 20.55 14.80
CA LEU A 541 -25.41 20.05 13.42
C LEU A 541 -26.19 18.75 13.27
N ALA A 542 -26.03 17.83 14.23
CA ALA A 542 -26.77 16.59 14.24
C ALA A 542 -28.28 16.80 14.41
N MET A 543 -28.68 17.67 15.34
CA MET A 543 -30.07 18.06 15.53
C MET A 543 -30.67 18.66 14.26
N LEU A 544 -29.93 19.53 13.56
CA LEU A 544 -30.38 20.09 12.29
C LEU A 544 -30.59 19.00 11.23
N ARG A 545 -29.65 18.07 11.06
CA ARG A 545 -29.79 16.97 10.10
C ARG A 545 -30.96 16.04 10.45
N ILE A 546 -31.15 15.70 11.72
CA ILE A 546 -32.23 14.82 12.21
C ILE A 546 -33.60 15.52 12.08
N SER A 547 -33.66 16.85 12.20
CA SER A 547 -34.90 17.60 12.05
C SER A 547 -35.55 17.44 10.67
N ALA A 548 -34.76 17.15 9.63
CA ALA A 548 -35.27 16.87 8.29
C ALA A 548 -36.15 15.61 8.22
N GLU A 549 -35.87 14.62 9.08
CA GLU A 549 -36.65 13.36 9.18
C GLU A 549 -37.92 13.52 10.03
N CYS A 550 -38.09 14.66 10.71
CA CYS A 550 -39.31 14.94 11.47
C CYS A 550 -40.40 15.47 10.52
N GLU A 551 -41.66 15.10 10.78
CA GLU A 551 -42.81 15.79 10.16
C GLU A 551 -42.96 17.20 10.74
N GLN A 552 -42.84 17.31 12.07
CA GLN A 552 -42.80 18.56 12.80
C GLN A 552 -41.78 18.46 13.93
N VAL A 553 -40.90 19.44 14.06
CA VAL A 553 -39.95 19.51 15.18
C VAL A 553 -40.72 19.83 16.47
N PRO A 554 -40.50 19.09 17.57
CA PRO A 554 -41.19 19.34 18.83
C PRO A 554 -40.95 20.76 19.35
N SER A 555 -42.03 21.45 19.77
CA SER A 555 -41.94 22.85 20.21
C SER A 555 -41.09 23.04 21.47
N ASP A 556 -41.05 22.04 22.34
CA ASP A 556 -40.18 21.98 23.52
C ASP A 556 -38.70 22.02 23.15
N VAL A 557 -38.29 21.34 22.08
CA VAL A 557 -36.91 21.38 21.57
C VAL A 557 -36.56 22.76 21.03
N VAL A 558 -37.45 23.36 20.24
CA VAL A 558 -37.23 24.71 19.68
C VAL A 558 -37.09 25.75 20.79
N ILE A 559 -37.93 25.68 21.82
CA ILE A 559 -37.85 26.57 23.00
C ILE A 559 -36.52 26.35 23.72
N SER A 560 -36.15 25.10 24.02
CA SER A 560 -34.90 24.76 24.69
C SER A 560 -33.66 25.28 23.95
N VAL A 561 -33.57 25.08 22.64
CA VAL A 561 -32.46 25.59 21.82
C VAL A 561 -32.46 27.12 21.76
N SER A 562 -33.64 27.76 21.72
CA SER A 562 -33.75 29.22 21.72
C SER A 562 -33.32 29.84 23.05
N ASP A 563 -33.60 29.19 24.18
CA ASP A 563 -33.17 29.62 25.50
C ASP A 563 -31.66 29.39 25.71
N PHE A 564 -31.14 28.27 25.21
CA PHE A 564 -29.70 27.99 25.18
C PHE A 564 -28.93 29.01 24.34
N SER A 565 -29.48 29.44 23.20
CA SER A 565 -28.90 30.47 22.32
C SER A 565 -28.62 31.79 23.05
N LYS A 566 -29.47 32.19 24.00
CA LYS A 566 -29.32 33.42 24.79
C LYS A 566 -28.10 33.38 25.71
N GLN A 567 -27.71 32.18 26.16
CA GLN A 567 -26.58 31.94 27.07
C GLN A 567 -25.29 31.57 26.33
N SER A 568 -25.36 31.41 25.01
CA SER A 568 -24.30 30.87 24.17
C SER A 568 -23.38 31.92 23.56
N ARG A 569 -22.14 31.53 23.25
CA ARG A 569 -21.17 32.37 22.53
C ARG A 569 -21.61 32.59 21.08
N ARG A 570 -21.08 33.64 20.42
CA ARG A 570 -21.46 34.07 19.05
C ARG A 570 -21.59 32.93 18.03
N HIS A 571 -20.62 32.03 17.98
CA HIS A 571 -20.62 30.90 17.03
C HIS A 571 -21.77 29.91 17.30
N ILE A 572 -21.90 29.43 18.54
CA ILE A 572 -22.96 28.49 18.95
C ILE A 572 -24.34 29.15 18.84
N ARG A 573 -24.45 30.43 19.18
CA ARG A 573 -25.67 31.22 18.97
C ARG A 573 -26.08 31.25 17.50
N GLN A 574 -25.14 31.50 16.59
CA GLN A 574 -25.43 31.47 15.15
C GLN A 574 -25.93 30.08 14.71
N ARG A 575 -25.36 28.99 15.23
CA ARG A 575 -25.83 27.62 14.97
C ARG A 575 -27.23 27.34 15.52
N CYS A 576 -27.57 27.85 16.71
CA CYS A 576 -28.92 27.75 17.24
C CYS A 576 -29.94 28.54 16.38
N GLU A 577 -29.54 29.70 15.85
CA GLU A 577 -30.34 30.48 14.91
C GLU A 577 -30.50 29.76 13.57
N ASP A 578 -29.45 29.13 13.05
CA ASP A 578 -29.52 28.26 11.87
C ASP A 578 -30.49 27.09 12.10
N PHE A 579 -30.42 26.44 13.27
CA PHE A 579 -31.34 25.37 13.63
C PHE A 579 -32.79 25.86 13.63
N ALA A 580 -33.09 26.97 14.30
CA ALA A 580 -34.45 27.52 14.37
C ALA A 580 -35.01 27.94 13.01
N THR A 581 -34.16 28.45 12.11
CA THR A 581 -34.58 28.93 10.77
C THR A 581 -34.72 27.78 9.77
N LEU A 582 -33.71 26.92 9.64
CA LEU A 582 -33.67 25.86 8.64
C LEU A 582 -34.57 24.68 9.01
N SER A 583 -34.76 24.38 10.30
CA SER A 583 -35.71 23.32 10.71
C SER A 583 -37.17 23.67 10.41
N ALA A 584 -37.50 24.97 10.27
CA ALA A 584 -38.81 25.43 9.81
C ALA A 584 -38.95 25.38 8.28
N GLN A 585 -37.84 25.30 7.54
CA GLN A 585 -37.79 25.30 6.07
C GLN A 585 -37.35 23.93 5.53
N LYS A 586 -38.25 22.96 5.59
CA LYS A 586 -37.95 21.55 5.25
C LYS A 586 -37.42 21.36 3.83
N ASP A 587 -37.99 22.07 2.85
CA ASP A 587 -37.59 21.93 1.43
C ASP A 587 -36.13 22.36 1.22
N VAL A 588 -35.74 23.51 1.80
CA VAL A 588 -34.38 24.05 1.75
C VAL A 588 -33.40 23.11 2.46
N LEU A 589 -33.77 22.60 3.63
CA LEU A 589 -32.95 21.65 4.37
C LEU A 589 -32.76 20.34 3.60
N GLY A 590 -33.80 19.87 2.91
CA GLY A 590 -33.75 18.71 2.02
C GLY A 590 -32.77 18.90 0.85
N GLU A 591 -32.79 20.07 0.20
CA GLU A 591 -31.84 20.41 -0.87
C GLU A 591 -30.38 20.43 -0.37
N ILE A 592 -30.13 21.00 0.81
CA ILE A 592 -28.79 21.01 1.42
C ILE A 592 -28.31 19.58 1.66
N ILE A 593 -29.17 18.71 2.20
CA ILE A 593 -28.83 17.30 2.46
C ILE A 593 -28.54 16.55 1.15
N GLN A 594 -29.31 16.78 0.09
CA GLN A 594 -29.09 16.16 -1.23
C GLN A 594 -27.79 16.65 -1.90
N SER A 595 -27.34 17.87 -1.58
CA SER A 595 -26.08 18.41 -2.10
C SER A 595 -24.83 17.92 -1.37
N ALA A 596 -24.99 17.18 -0.26
CA ALA A 596 -23.88 16.60 0.48
C ALA A 596 -23.34 15.33 -0.21
N GLU A 597 -22.03 15.13 -0.14
CA GLU A 597 -21.35 13.99 -0.77
C GLU A 597 -21.65 12.67 -0.02
N SER A 598 -21.93 12.74 1.28
CA SER A 598 -22.38 11.61 2.09
C SER A 598 -23.31 12.03 3.23
N SER A 599 -23.86 11.05 3.96
CA SER A 599 -24.67 11.24 5.17
C SER A 599 -23.86 11.56 6.43
N ALA A 600 -22.52 11.65 6.33
CA ALA A 600 -21.67 11.98 7.45
C ALA A 600 -21.75 13.47 7.84
N LEU A 601 -21.52 13.76 9.12
CA LEU A 601 -21.59 15.11 9.68
C LEU A 601 -20.64 16.13 8.98
N PRO A 602 -19.38 15.80 8.64
CA PRO A 602 -18.48 16.74 7.97
C PRO A 602 -18.97 17.18 6.58
N ASP A 603 -19.50 16.24 5.79
CA ASP A 603 -19.98 16.51 4.43
C ASP A 603 -21.26 17.34 4.47
N PHE A 604 -22.13 17.06 5.44
CA PHE A 604 -23.30 17.90 5.71
C PHE A 604 -22.91 19.33 6.12
N LEU A 605 -21.89 19.48 6.97
CA LEU A 605 -21.36 20.80 7.34
C LEU A 605 -20.84 21.54 6.10
N GLN A 606 -20.11 20.85 5.22
CA GLN A 606 -19.58 21.44 3.99
C GLN A 606 -20.70 21.89 3.04
N ALA A 607 -21.74 21.07 2.86
CA ALA A 607 -22.93 21.42 2.08
C ALA A 607 -23.65 22.65 2.66
N LEU A 608 -23.83 22.70 3.98
CA LEU A 608 -24.42 23.84 4.68
C LEU A 608 -23.58 25.11 4.49
N HIS A 609 -22.26 25.01 4.52
CA HIS A 609 -21.36 26.15 4.24
C HIS A 609 -21.49 26.64 2.79
N ARG A 610 -21.53 25.72 1.80
CA ARG A 610 -21.74 26.06 0.38
C ARG A 610 -23.05 26.83 0.19
N TYR A 611 -24.13 26.39 0.82
CA TYR A 611 -25.43 27.08 0.78
C TYR A 611 -25.38 28.48 1.41
N LYS A 612 -24.72 28.65 2.56
CA LYS A 612 -24.60 29.96 3.22
C LYS A 612 -23.80 30.98 2.40
N VAL A 613 -22.75 30.53 1.73
CA VAL A 613 -21.97 31.38 0.83
C VAL A 613 -22.82 31.81 -0.38
N GLN A 614 -23.63 30.91 -0.93
CA GLN A 614 -24.51 31.21 -2.07
C GLN A 614 -25.70 32.11 -1.72
N SER A 615 -26.24 32.00 -0.50
CA SER A 615 -27.38 32.80 -0.01
C SER A 615 -26.99 34.18 0.52
N SER A 616 -25.69 34.47 0.70
CA SER A 616 -25.21 35.82 1.03
C SER A 616 -25.32 36.75 -0.19
N PRO A 617 -25.91 37.96 -0.08
CA PRO A 617 -26.24 38.79 -1.23
C PRO A 617 -24.98 39.28 -1.97
N LYS A 618 -24.88 38.94 -3.27
CA LYS A 618 -23.91 39.53 -4.20
C LYS A 618 -24.27 41.00 -4.43
N THR A 619 -23.48 41.93 -3.91
CA THR A 619 -23.54 43.35 -4.28
C THR A 619 -23.07 43.51 -5.73
N THR A 620 -23.99 43.74 -6.67
CA THR A 620 -23.68 44.11 -8.06
C THR A 620 -23.56 45.64 -8.22
N PRO A 621 -22.65 46.14 -9.08
CA PRO A 621 -22.45 47.57 -9.31
C PRO A 621 -23.55 48.13 -10.24
N ASN A 622 -24.18 49.23 -9.84
CA ASN A 622 -25.22 49.91 -10.63
C ASN A 622 -24.61 50.86 -11.66
N THR A 623 -25.03 50.67 -12.92
CA THR A 623 -24.78 51.53 -14.08
C THR A 623 -26.06 52.33 -14.38
N ALA A 624 -25.98 53.66 -14.44
CA ALA A 624 -26.97 54.54 -15.08
C ALA A 624 -26.39 55.97 -15.26
N PRO A 625 -26.86 56.78 -16.24
CA PRO A 625 -26.01 57.59 -17.12
C PRO A 625 -25.98 59.11 -16.86
N GLU A 626 -25.07 59.78 -17.59
CA GLU A 626 -24.62 61.19 -17.54
C GLU A 626 -25.70 62.26 -17.81
N THR A 627 -25.57 63.47 -17.23
CA THR A 627 -25.15 64.71 -17.94
C THR A 627 -25.25 66.00 -17.09
N SER A 628 -24.32 66.93 -17.40
CA SER A 628 -24.32 68.40 -17.22
C SER A 628 -23.81 69.07 -15.92
N SER A 629 -22.66 69.71 -16.08
CA SER A 629 -22.00 70.79 -15.30
C SER A 629 -22.70 72.16 -15.55
N PRO A 630 -22.37 73.30 -14.88
CA PRO A 630 -21.10 73.67 -14.21
C PRO A 630 -21.16 74.36 -12.83
N SER A 631 -20.00 74.30 -12.15
CA SER A 631 -19.57 74.97 -10.90
C SER A 631 -19.58 76.52 -11.00
N PRO A 632 -19.22 77.34 -9.96
CA PRO A 632 -18.61 77.00 -8.64
C PRO A 632 -19.07 77.84 -7.41
N SER A 633 -18.75 77.38 -6.19
CA SER A 633 -17.93 78.18 -5.24
C SER A 633 -17.64 77.48 -3.91
N ARG A 634 -16.33 77.41 -3.65
CA ARG A 634 -15.59 77.52 -2.37
C ARG A 634 -15.55 76.34 -1.38
N ALA A 635 -14.30 76.05 -0.99
CA ALA A 635 -13.80 74.83 -0.38
C ALA A 635 -13.49 74.99 1.13
N SER A 636 -13.51 73.86 1.85
CA SER A 636 -12.56 73.58 2.95
C SER A 636 -12.45 72.08 3.29
N LEU A 637 -11.41 71.45 2.72
CA LEU A 637 -10.49 70.44 3.30
C LEU A 637 -10.96 68.99 3.60
N PRO A 638 -10.02 68.00 3.58
CA PRO A 638 -10.25 66.73 2.90
C PRO A 638 -10.32 65.50 3.82
N GLY A 639 -11.11 64.51 3.39
CA GLY A 639 -11.03 63.13 3.84
C GLY A 639 -9.94 62.37 3.08
N ASN A 640 -9.21 61.49 3.79
CA ASN A 640 -8.20 60.64 3.17
C ASN A 640 -8.65 59.17 3.19
N LYS A 641 -8.89 58.64 1.99
CA LYS A 641 -9.18 57.24 1.69
C LYS A 641 -7.89 56.42 1.84
N LEU A 642 -7.98 55.30 2.56
CA LEU A 642 -6.99 54.24 2.52
C LEU A 642 -7.09 53.52 1.16
N ARG A 643 -6.05 53.67 0.34
CA ARG A 643 -5.73 52.78 -0.79
C ARG A 643 -4.49 51.98 -0.42
N TYR A 644 -4.57 50.67 -0.66
CA TYR A 644 -3.46 49.72 -0.61
C TYR A 644 -2.44 50.04 -1.72
N THR A 645 -1.16 50.10 -1.35
CA THR A 645 -0.01 49.96 -2.26
C THR A 645 0.68 48.64 -1.98
N ALA A 646 1.09 47.96 -3.06
CA ALA A 646 1.87 46.72 -3.03
C ALA A 646 3.22 46.92 -2.30
N TYR A 647 3.73 45.84 -1.69
CA TYR A 647 5.02 45.82 -1.01
C TYR A 647 6.18 46.11 -1.98
N ASP A 648 7.08 46.99 -1.56
CA ASP A 648 8.35 47.24 -2.23
C ASP A 648 9.34 46.07 -2.04
N THR A 649 10.14 45.80 -3.06
CA THR A 649 11.24 44.82 -3.05
C THR A 649 12.36 45.21 -2.07
N PRO A 650 12.98 44.26 -1.33
CA PRO A 650 14.06 44.56 -0.41
C PRO A 650 15.38 44.96 -1.12
N PRO A 651 16.20 45.84 -0.53
CA PRO A 651 17.45 46.31 -1.13
C PRO A 651 18.59 45.27 -1.05
N PRO A 652 19.61 45.38 -1.91
CA PRO A 652 20.68 44.40 -2.02
C PRO A 652 21.69 44.51 -0.86
N THR A 653 22.02 43.38 -0.23
CA THR A 653 23.08 43.32 0.80
C THR A 653 24.46 43.34 0.17
N ALA A 654 25.32 44.24 0.66
CA ALA A 654 26.71 44.37 0.25
C ALA A 654 27.57 43.17 0.71
N ARG A 655 28.44 42.71 -0.19
CA ARG A 655 29.56 41.80 0.09
C ARG A 655 30.58 42.50 0.99
N LEU A 656 31.24 41.77 1.90
CA LEU A 656 32.68 41.86 2.13
C LEU A 656 33.21 40.70 2.99
N ARG A 657 34.50 40.41 2.75
CA ARG A 657 35.31 39.23 3.02
C ARG A 657 36.03 39.26 4.38
N ASP A 658 36.34 38.05 4.85
CA ASP A 658 37.56 37.60 5.56
C ASP A 658 38.08 38.34 6.82
N ARG A 659 38.04 37.67 7.99
CA ARG A 659 39.24 37.05 8.65
C ARG A 659 38.97 36.49 10.06
N ARG A 660 39.28 35.18 10.19
CA ARG A 660 39.95 34.40 11.26
C ARG A 660 39.89 34.80 12.76
N ALA A 661 39.46 33.79 13.53
CA ALA A 661 40.01 33.18 14.77
C ALA A 661 40.11 34.00 16.07
N SER A 662 39.47 33.53 17.16
CA SER A 662 40.07 32.66 18.19
C SER A 662 39.23 32.58 19.48
N SER A 663 39.01 31.34 19.95
CA SER A 663 38.97 30.83 21.34
C SER A 663 38.23 31.52 22.50
N SER A 664 37.55 30.64 23.26
CA SER A 664 37.46 30.54 24.73
C SER A 664 36.19 31.04 25.44
N GLY A 665 35.59 30.12 26.20
CA GLY A 665 35.58 30.30 27.66
C GLY A 665 34.26 30.68 28.34
N SER A 666 33.63 29.65 28.92
CA SER A 666 32.98 29.67 30.24
C SER A 666 31.45 29.78 30.34
N SER A 667 30.98 28.79 31.10
CA SER A 667 29.74 28.59 31.84
C SER A 667 29.17 29.80 32.58
N ARG A 668 27.84 29.87 32.66
CA ARG A 668 27.12 29.96 33.95
C ARG A 668 25.61 29.73 33.83
N SER A 669 25.11 29.01 34.82
CA SER A 669 23.74 28.68 35.20
C SER A 669 22.90 29.90 35.59
N GLY A 670 21.59 29.85 35.34
CA GLY A 670 20.59 30.73 35.95
C GLY A 670 19.17 30.38 35.49
N SER A 671 18.36 29.89 36.42
CA SER A 671 16.96 29.49 36.26
C SER A 671 15.99 30.67 36.25
N SER A 672 14.87 30.47 35.54
CA SER A 672 13.51 30.98 35.77
C SER A 672 13.25 32.49 35.76
N GLN A 673 12.53 32.95 34.72
CA GLN A 673 11.28 33.73 34.85
C GLN A 673 10.61 33.86 33.47
N LEU A 674 9.57 33.06 33.24
CA LEU A 674 8.61 33.23 32.14
C LEU A 674 7.50 34.14 32.65
N SER A 675 7.41 35.36 32.09
CA SER A 675 6.29 36.26 32.31
C SER A 675 5.36 36.27 31.11
N LEU A 676 4.12 35.86 31.38
CA LEU A 676 2.86 36.18 30.69
C LEU A 676 2.95 37.15 29.50
N ASP A 677 2.87 36.63 28.27
CA ASP A 677 2.24 37.38 27.16
C ASP A 677 1.83 36.52 25.93
N GLU A 678 1.62 35.21 26.12
CA GLU A 678 1.33 34.27 25.01
C GLU A 678 -0.13 33.81 24.91
N LEU A 679 -1.08 34.57 25.47
CA LEU A 679 -2.52 34.21 25.48
C LEU A 679 -3.40 35.06 24.55
N SER A 680 -2.84 35.74 23.55
CA SER A 680 -3.61 36.57 22.61
C SER A 680 -3.43 36.26 21.12
N ARG A 681 -2.78 35.15 20.76
CA ARG A 681 -2.67 34.73 19.35
C ARG A 681 -3.74 33.71 18.98
N THR A 682 -4.58 34.06 18.01
CA THR A 682 -5.47 33.14 17.31
C THR A 682 -4.64 32.16 16.49
N VAL A 683 -4.62 30.89 16.91
CA VAL A 683 -3.99 29.77 16.22
C VAL A 683 -4.77 29.49 14.92
N THR A 684 -4.08 29.46 13.78
CA THR A 684 -4.70 29.10 12.49
C THR A 684 -4.52 27.61 12.21
N ALA A 685 -5.35 27.04 11.31
CA ALA A 685 -5.28 25.63 10.96
C ALA A 685 -3.89 25.17 10.46
N GLY A 686 -3.09 26.08 9.90
CA GLY A 686 -1.70 25.80 9.51
C GLY A 686 -0.73 25.60 10.68
N ASP A 687 -0.95 26.30 11.80
CA ASP A 687 -0.09 26.24 12.99
C ASP A 687 -0.27 24.92 13.76
N LEU A 688 -1.46 24.31 13.68
CA LEU A 688 -1.75 23.00 14.26
C LEU A 688 -1.08 21.85 13.50
N THR A 689 -0.97 21.96 12.16
CA THR A 689 -0.26 20.97 11.33
C THR A 689 1.25 20.98 11.57
N LEU A 690 1.85 22.14 11.82
CA LEU A 690 3.28 22.25 12.15
C LEU A 690 3.59 21.73 13.57
N ALA A 691 2.67 21.90 14.53
CA ALA A 691 2.79 21.32 15.86
C ALA A 691 2.65 19.77 15.85
N ALA A 692 1.81 19.22 14.97
CA ALA A 692 1.68 17.78 14.77
C ALA A 692 2.92 17.15 14.12
N ALA A 693 3.61 17.86 13.23
CA ALA A 693 4.87 17.43 12.62
C ALA A 693 6.09 17.55 13.56
N ALA A 694 6.05 18.44 14.56
CA ALA A 694 7.13 18.62 15.52
C ALA A 694 7.15 17.54 16.62
N GLN A 695 6.00 16.97 16.99
CA GLN A 695 5.91 15.92 18.03
C GLN A 695 6.42 14.55 17.58
N THR A 696 6.62 14.34 16.29
CA THR A 696 7.13 13.08 15.73
C THR A 696 8.67 12.94 15.78
N PHE A 697 9.40 14.00 16.18
CA PHE A 697 10.87 14.01 16.19
C PHE A 697 11.55 13.95 17.58
N GLU A 698 10.82 13.92 18.69
CA GLU A 698 11.41 14.01 20.04
C GLU A 698 11.55 12.70 20.84
N LYS A 699 11.37 11.51 20.24
CA LYS A 699 11.60 10.23 20.95
C LYS A 699 12.58 9.32 20.22
N MET A 700 13.88 9.54 20.44
CA MET A 700 14.91 8.51 20.30
C MET A 700 15.96 8.64 21.42
N PRO A 701 16.34 7.55 22.12
CA PRO A 701 17.38 7.60 23.14
C PRO A 701 18.78 7.63 22.51
N ARG A 702 19.69 8.40 23.11
CA ARG A 702 21.14 8.41 22.81
C ARG A 702 21.79 7.09 23.23
N ALA A 703 22.61 6.51 22.35
CA ALA A 703 23.57 5.45 22.64
C ALA A 703 24.98 5.82 22.10
N PRO A 704 26.06 5.25 22.67
CA PRO A 704 27.40 5.87 22.69
C PRO A 704 28.33 5.46 21.52
N ASP A 705 29.43 6.20 21.44
CA ASP A 705 30.50 6.20 20.43
C ASP A 705 31.00 4.84 19.92
N ALA A 706 31.03 4.66 18.59
CA ALA A 706 31.89 3.70 17.88
C ALA A 706 32.30 4.24 16.49
N ARG A 707 33.55 3.95 16.10
CA ARG A 707 34.33 4.48 14.96
C ARG A 707 33.84 4.03 13.56
N PRO A 708 34.22 4.71 12.47
CA PRO A 708 33.52 4.65 11.18
C PRO A 708 33.91 3.42 10.35
N ALA A 709 32.90 2.70 9.87
CA ALA A 709 33.01 1.67 8.84
C ALA A 709 32.35 2.16 7.54
N GLU A 710 32.83 1.61 6.43
CA GLU A 710 32.73 2.09 5.05
C GLU A 710 31.31 2.28 4.51
N ASN A 711 31.12 3.38 3.77
CA ASN A 711 29.88 3.74 3.08
C ASN A 711 29.59 2.76 1.93
N LEU A 712 28.66 1.83 2.15
CA LEU A 712 27.89 1.19 1.08
C LEU A 712 26.57 1.97 0.93
N SER A 713 26.49 2.78 -0.12
CA SER A 713 25.26 3.46 -0.53
C SER A 713 24.19 2.43 -0.95
N PRO A 714 22.94 2.50 -0.45
CA PRO A 714 21.85 1.71 -1.00
C PRO A 714 21.51 2.24 -2.41
N HIS A 715 21.42 1.32 -3.37
CA HIS A 715 21.08 1.61 -4.76
C HIS A 715 19.78 2.42 -4.85
N ALA A 716 19.87 3.60 -5.46
CA ALA A 716 18.72 4.36 -5.94
C ALA A 716 17.97 3.49 -6.94
N THR A 717 16.69 3.24 -6.65
CA THR A 717 15.76 2.53 -7.53
C THR A 717 15.35 3.50 -8.64
N ASP A 718 15.78 3.24 -9.87
CA ASP A 718 15.41 4.01 -11.06
C ASP A 718 13.93 3.76 -11.41
N LEU A 719 13.07 4.73 -11.10
CA LEU A 719 11.60 4.64 -11.28
C LEU A 719 11.11 4.87 -12.73
N ILE A 720 11.97 4.79 -13.74
CA ILE A 720 11.60 5.07 -15.16
C ILE A 720 12.10 3.96 -16.11
N ALA A 721 12.45 2.78 -15.61
CA ALA A 721 12.72 1.62 -16.46
C ALA A 721 11.43 0.80 -16.67
N PHE A 722 10.68 1.07 -17.73
CA PHE A 722 9.51 0.27 -18.19
C PHE A 722 9.87 -1.16 -18.67
N ASN A 723 11.01 -1.72 -18.26
CA ASN A 723 11.40 -3.09 -18.55
C ASN A 723 11.08 -4.06 -17.40
N ASP A 724 10.85 -3.59 -16.18
CA ASP A 724 10.56 -4.46 -15.04
C ASP A 724 9.05 -4.52 -14.76
N SER A 725 8.38 -5.36 -15.56
CA SER A 725 7.13 -5.99 -15.12
C SER A 725 7.44 -6.90 -13.93
N PRO A 726 6.59 -6.98 -12.89
CA PRO A 726 6.78 -7.93 -11.77
C PRO A 726 6.66 -9.41 -12.21
N PHE A 727 6.40 -9.66 -13.49
CA PHE A 727 6.38 -10.97 -14.10
C PHE A 727 7.19 -10.93 -15.41
N ILE A 728 8.46 -11.35 -15.37
CA ILE A 728 9.26 -12.10 -16.38
C ILE A 728 10.75 -11.74 -16.31
N SER A 729 11.59 -12.75 -16.09
CA SER A 729 12.96 -12.84 -16.59
C SER A 729 12.89 -13.29 -18.06
N ASP A 730 13.34 -12.44 -18.98
CA ASP A 730 13.35 -12.71 -20.42
C ASP A 730 14.68 -13.37 -20.85
N PRO A 731 14.77 -13.93 -22.07
CA PRO A 731 15.55 -15.12 -22.38
C PRO A 731 17.05 -14.84 -22.47
N SER A 732 17.83 -15.89 -22.22
CA SER A 732 19.28 -15.97 -22.35
C SER A 732 19.80 -15.42 -23.68
N VAL A 733 20.09 -14.13 -23.71
CA VAL A 733 21.31 -13.61 -24.31
C VAL A 733 22.39 -13.81 -23.26
N ALA A 734 23.53 -14.40 -23.63
CA ALA A 734 24.63 -14.67 -22.70
C ALA A 734 24.90 -13.42 -21.85
N THR A 735 24.74 -13.56 -20.53
CA THR A 735 24.67 -12.44 -19.62
C THR A 735 26.06 -11.80 -19.46
N PRO A 736 26.16 -10.46 -19.49
CA PRO A 736 27.40 -9.74 -19.15
C PRO A 736 27.92 -9.99 -17.72
N SER A 737 27.11 -10.64 -16.87
CA SER A 737 27.42 -11.03 -15.50
C SER A 737 28.62 -11.97 -15.38
N ASP A 738 28.95 -12.75 -16.42
CA ASP A 738 30.11 -13.64 -16.40
C ASP A 738 31.42 -12.84 -16.36
N PHE A 739 31.52 -11.74 -17.11
CA PHE A 739 32.73 -10.91 -17.09
C PHE A 739 32.92 -10.21 -15.74
N GLU A 740 31.84 -9.64 -15.18
CA GLU A 740 31.89 -8.93 -13.90
C GLU A 740 32.26 -9.85 -12.74
N SER A 741 31.64 -11.03 -12.68
CA SER A 741 31.89 -12.02 -11.65
C SER A 741 33.32 -12.55 -11.71
N ILE A 742 33.85 -12.85 -12.91
CA ILE A 742 35.24 -13.28 -13.09
C ILE A 742 36.21 -12.12 -12.78
N TRP A 743 35.91 -10.90 -13.23
CA TRP A 743 36.74 -9.72 -12.96
C TRP A 743 36.87 -9.43 -11.46
N ASN A 744 35.77 -9.55 -10.71
CA ASN A 744 35.73 -9.32 -9.26
C ASN A 744 36.27 -10.51 -8.46
N ALA A 745 36.18 -11.73 -8.97
CA ALA A 745 36.77 -12.92 -8.35
C ALA A 745 38.31 -12.96 -8.46
N LEU A 746 38.90 -12.26 -9.43
CA LEU A 746 40.35 -12.17 -9.61
C LEU A 746 40.95 -11.02 -8.80
N ASP A 747 41.86 -11.36 -7.88
CA ASP A 747 42.56 -10.41 -7.00
C ASP A 747 43.33 -9.32 -7.76
N GLU A 748 43.23 -8.07 -7.27
CA GLU A 748 43.98 -6.92 -7.84
C GLU A 748 45.49 -7.06 -7.73
N SER A 749 45.99 -7.81 -6.74
CA SER A 749 47.41 -8.10 -6.55
C SER A 749 48.02 -8.84 -7.74
N ASN A 750 47.20 -9.54 -8.53
CA ASN A 750 47.59 -10.24 -9.74
C ASN A 750 47.32 -9.47 -11.03
N GLY A 751 46.91 -8.20 -10.92
CA GLY A 751 46.62 -7.32 -12.05
C GLY A 751 47.85 -6.71 -12.72
N ALA A 752 47.65 -6.23 -13.95
CA ALA A 752 48.62 -5.47 -14.72
C ALA A 752 47.91 -4.30 -15.43
N ARG A 753 48.62 -3.18 -15.60
CA ARG A 753 48.12 -2.01 -16.32
C ARG A 753 49.24 -1.37 -17.11
N GLY A 754 48.91 -0.77 -18.25
CA GLY A 754 49.84 -0.07 -19.11
C GLY A 754 49.14 0.78 -20.16
N TRP A 755 49.92 1.52 -20.93
CA TRP A 755 49.47 2.30 -22.07
C TRP A 755 50.05 1.71 -23.34
N CYS A 756 49.32 1.80 -24.45
CA CYS A 756 49.84 1.46 -25.76
C CYS A 756 49.46 2.55 -26.76
N ASP A 757 50.41 2.98 -27.58
CA ASP A 757 50.21 4.00 -28.62
C ASP A 757 49.61 3.43 -29.91
N VAL A 758 48.72 2.45 -29.77
CA VAL A 758 48.13 1.70 -30.88
C VAL A 758 46.62 1.62 -30.70
N SER A 759 45.90 1.61 -31.83
CA SER A 759 44.44 1.56 -31.88
C SER A 759 43.87 0.28 -31.24
N LEU A 760 42.62 0.36 -30.75
CA LEU A 760 41.91 -0.79 -30.17
C LEU A 760 41.87 -2.00 -31.12
N GLU A 761 41.67 -1.77 -32.42
CA GLU A 761 41.55 -2.82 -33.43
C GLU A 761 42.87 -3.58 -33.65
N ASP A 762 44.00 -2.88 -33.62
CA ASP A 762 45.32 -3.49 -33.78
C ASP A 762 45.75 -4.27 -32.53
N VAL A 763 45.33 -3.82 -31.35
CA VAL A 763 45.50 -4.57 -30.10
C VAL A 763 44.74 -5.89 -30.14
N ILE A 764 43.49 -5.90 -30.62
CA ILE A 764 42.69 -7.12 -30.76
C ILE A 764 43.34 -8.09 -31.74
N LYS A 765 43.73 -7.63 -32.93
CA LYS A 765 44.39 -8.49 -33.95
C LYS A 765 45.67 -9.16 -33.43
N ARG A 766 46.44 -8.46 -32.59
CA ARG A 766 47.66 -9.03 -31.98
C ARG A 766 47.33 -10.00 -30.85
N LEU A 767 46.28 -9.76 -30.07
CA LEU A 767 45.82 -10.70 -29.05
C LEU A 767 45.25 -11.98 -29.67
N GLU A 768 44.53 -11.88 -30.79
CA GLU A 768 44.06 -13.02 -31.59
C GLU A 768 45.21 -13.89 -32.11
N SER A 769 46.42 -13.33 -32.30
CA SER A 769 47.60 -14.10 -32.71
C SER A 769 48.26 -14.91 -31.58
N LEU A 770 47.83 -14.71 -30.34
CA LEU A 770 48.45 -15.26 -29.14
C LEU A 770 47.59 -16.31 -28.43
N GLU A 771 46.28 -16.33 -28.67
CA GLU A 771 45.33 -17.24 -28.03
C GLU A 771 44.25 -17.73 -29.00
N ASP A 772 43.99 -19.04 -29.00
CA ASP A 772 43.02 -19.69 -29.91
C ASP A 772 41.55 -19.46 -29.51
N THR A 773 41.25 -18.92 -28.32
CA THR A 773 39.87 -18.64 -27.87
C THR A 773 39.72 -17.29 -27.17
N LEU A 774 39.60 -16.23 -27.96
CA LEU A 774 39.37 -14.86 -27.49
C LEU A 774 37.88 -14.50 -27.61
N LYS A 775 37.26 -14.03 -26.52
CA LYS A 775 35.87 -13.54 -26.54
C LYS A 775 35.84 -12.03 -26.26
N VAL A 776 35.50 -11.25 -27.28
CA VAL A 776 35.30 -9.79 -27.18
C VAL A 776 33.85 -9.48 -26.80
N ILE A 777 33.68 -8.58 -25.83
CA ILE A 777 32.41 -8.04 -25.37
C ILE A 777 32.39 -6.53 -25.68
N SER A 778 31.26 -6.05 -26.20
CA SER A 778 31.10 -4.70 -26.73
C SER A 778 31.29 -3.59 -25.68
N VAL A 779 31.66 -2.40 -26.15
CA VAL A 779 31.83 -1.19 -25.33
C VAL A 779 30.51 -0.73 -24.70
N GLU A 780 29.39 -1.02 -25.36
CA GLU A 780 28.03 -0.63 -24.97
C GLU A 780 27.41 -1.55 -23.91
N GLU A 781 28.00 -2.72 -23.66
CA GLU A 781 27.48 -3.70 -22.70
C GLU A 781 28.01 -3.44 -21.28
N LEU A 782 27.16 -3.62 -20.26
CA LEU A 782 27.57 -3.67 -18.86
C LEU A 782 28.47 -4.91 -18.63
N PRO A 783 29.24 -5.02 -17.53
CA PRO A 783 29.70 -3.94 -16.66
C PRO A 783 30.71 -3.03 -17.38
N PHE A 784 30.95 -1.80 -16.89
CA PHE A 784 31.97 -0.86 -17.40
C PHE A 784 31.71 -0.29 -18.82
N VAL A 785 30.56 0.36 -19.03
CA VAL A 785 30.24 1.07 -20.28
C VAL A 785 31.34 2.08 -20.64
N GLY A 786 31.83 2.05 -21.88
CA GLY A 786 32.95 2.89 -22.35
C GLY A 786 34.32 2.20 -22.43
N ASP A 787 34.45 0.99 -21.86
CA ASP A 787 35.61 0.13 -22.04
C ASP A 787 35.25 -1.07 -22.94
N LEU A 788 36.18 -1.54 -23.78
CA LEU A 788 36.07 -2.84 -24.45
C LEU A 788 36.54 -3.95 -23.49
N LYS A 789 35.84 -5.07 -23.45
CA LYS A 789 36.10 -6.17 -22.50
C LYS A 789 36.48 -7.43 -23.26
N ILE A 790 37.53 -8.10 -22.84
CA ILE A 790 38.08 -9.28 -23.51
C ILE A 790 38.32 -10.38 -22.48
N LEU A 791 37.81 -11.58 -22.76
CA LEU A 791 38.11 -12.81 -22.01
C LEU A 791 39.17 -13.61 -22.76
N LEU A 792 40.21 -13.99 -22.03
CA LEU A 792 41.38 -14.75 -22.47
C LEU A 792 41.32 -16.14 -21.83
N ASN A 793 41.12 -17.18 -22.64
CA ASN A 793 41.03 -18.55 -22.19
C ASN A 793 42.30 -19.32 -22.60
N GLY A 794 42.98 -19.94 -21.64
CA GLY A 794 44.10 -20.85 -21.93
C GLY A 794 43.63 -22.12 -22.65
N GLU A 795 44.47 -22.67 -23.52
CA GLU A 795 44.21 -23.89 -24.34
C GLU A 795 43.77 -25.12 -23.52
N ASP A 796 44.07 -25.17 -22.21
CA ASP A 796 43.63 -26.21 -21.28
C ASP A 796 42.73 -25.60 -20.20
N ALA A 797 41.57 -26.21 -19.91
CA ALA A 797 40.64 -25.78 -18.85
C ALA A 797 41.24 -25.75 -17.42
N SER A 798 42.49 -26.22 -17.26
CA SER A 798 43.29 -26.17 -16.03
C SER A 798 44.29 -25.01 -15.98
N ARG A 799 44.48 -24.25 -17.07
CA ARG A 799 45.31 -23.04 -17.13
C ARG A 799 44.41 -21.81 -16.99
N GLY A 800 44.77 -20.94 -16.05
CA GLY A 800 43.89 -19.90 -15.51
C GLY A 800 43.30 -18.92 -16.53
N ILE A 801 42.14 -18.36 -16.17
CA ILE A 801 41.39 -17.37 -16.96
C ILE A 801 42.06 -15.99 -16.83
N GLY A 802 42.23 -15.31 -17.96
CA GLY A 802 42.65 -13.91 -18.05
C GLY A 802 41.50 -13.00 -18.50
N VAL A 803 41.44 -11.79 -17.97
CA VAL A 803 40.38 -10.83 -18.27
C VAL A 803 40.99 -9.45 -18.51
N LEU A 804 40.67 -8.83 -19.63
CA LEU A 804 41.29 -7.58 -20.10
C LEU A 804 40.22 -6.50 -20.37
N ARG A 805 40.49 -5.28 -19.92
CA ARG A 805 39.73 -4.07 -20.24
C ARG A 805 40.59 -3.11 -21.03
N LEU A 806 40.04 -2.59 -22.11
CA LEU A 806 40.69 -1.62 -23.00
C LEU A 806 39.85 -0.35 -23.07
N ARG A 807 40.48 0.82 -22.93
CA ARG A 807 39.83 2.13 -23.06
C ARG A 807 40.56 2.96 -24.11
N ALA A 808 39.84 3.40 -25.13
CA ALA A 808 40.37 4.33 -26.13
C ALA A 808 40.57 5.73 -25.55
N SER A 809 41.65 6.37 -25.96
CA SER A 809 41.92 7.81 -25.77
C SER A 809 41.69 8.56 -27.08
N GLU A 810 41.45 9.88 -27.01
CA GLU A 810 41.21 10.74 -28.18
C GLU A 810 42.42 10.83 -29.12
N GLU A 811 43.62 10.54 -28.62
CA GLU A 811 44.90 10.57 -29.36
C GLU A 811 45.23 9.24 -30.08
N GLY A 812 44.29 8.28 -30.11
CA GLY A 812 44.50 6.97 -30.74
C GLY A 812 45.30 5.97 -29.90
N SER A 813 45.70 6.35 -28.68
CA SER A 813 46.29 5.47 -27.67
C SER A 813 45.23 4.71 -26.88
N CYS A 814 45.61 3.57 -26.31
CA CYS A 814 44.73 2.68 -25.56
C CYS A 814 45.29 2.40 -24.16
N LEU A 815 44.48 2.66 -23.13
CA LEU A 815 44.75 2.23 -21.76
C LEU A 815 44.26 0.80 -21.57
N TRP A 816 45.12 -0.10 -21.11
CA TRP A 816 44.76 -1.49 -20.87
C TRP A 816 44.91 -1.89 -19.39
N ARG A 817 43.99 -2.74 -18.92
CA ARG A 817 43.98 -3.32 -17.57
C ARG A 817 43.68 -4.82 -17.65
N LEU A 818 44.62 -5.63 -17.21
CA LEU A 818 44.54 -7.08 -17.19
C LEU A 818 44.42 -7.59 -15.75
N ARG A 819 43.54 -8.55 -15.50
CA ARG A 819 43.55 -9.42 -14.31
C ARG A 819 43.66 -10.86 -14.79
N SER A 820 44.54 -11.65 -14.18
CA SER A 820 44.78 -13.04 -14.59
C SER A 820 45.03 -13.92 -13.37
N GLY A 821 44.39 -15.09 -13.33
CA GLY A 821 44.69 -16.14 -12.35
C GLY A 821 46.01 -16.87 -12.63
N ASP A 822 46.59 -16.70 -13.83
CA ASP A 822 47.86 -17.30 -14.23
C ASP A 822 48.96 -16.23 -14.43
N ALA A 823 50.10 -16.44 -13.77
CA ALA A 823 51.28 -15.61 -13.87
C ALA A 823 51.98 -15.71 -15.25
N GLN A 824 51.92 -16.86 -15.93
CA GLN A 824 52.53 -17.03 -17.25
C GLN A 824 51.76 -16.26 -18.33
N LEU A 825 50.43 -16.38 -18.35
CA LEU A 825 49.55 -15.60 -19.23
C LEU A 825 49.78 -14.10 -19.05
N ARG A 826 49.85 -13.63 -17.80
CA ARG A 826 50.15 -12.23 -17.48
C ARG A 826 51.49 -11.74 -18.04
N ILE A 827 52.55 -12.56 -17.99
CA ILE A 827 53.87 -12.21 -18.53
C ILE A 827 53.84 -12.16 -20.07
N ARG A 828 53.13 -13.09 -20.72
CA ARG A 828 52.98 -13.11 -22.18
C ARG A 828 52.24 -11.88 -22.69
N VAL A 829 51.10 -11.56 -22.09
CA VAL A 829 50.30 -10.38 -22.44
C VAL A 829 51.08 -9.08 -22.18
N LYS A 830 51.80 -8.99 -21.06
CA LYS A 830 52.72 -7.86 -20.79
C LYS A 830 53.81 -7.70 -21.85
N ARG A 831 54.45 -8.79 -22.27
CA ARG A 831 55.50 -8.74 -23.31
C ARG A 831 54.93 -8.33 -24.66
N LEU A 832 53.73 -8.79 -24.99
CA LEU A 832 53.03 -8.37 -26.20
C LEU A 832 52.75 -6.86 -26.17
N PHE A 833 52.24 -6.32 -25.06
CA PHE A 833 51.99 -4.88 -24.95
C PHE A 833 53.27 -4.04 -24.89
N ALA A 834 54.33 -4.53 -24.25
CA ALA A 834 55.65 -3.88 -24.23
C ALA A 834 56.37 -3.92 -25.59
N ALA A 835 55.94 -4.76 -26.53
CA ALA A 835 56.40 -4.73 -27.92
C ALA A 835 55.57 -3.76 -28.80
N MET A 836 54.54 -3.12 -28.23
CA MET A 836 53.69 -2.12 -28.89
C MET A 836 53.95 -0.68 -28.41
N GLU A 837 54.65 -0.54 -27.29
CA GLU A 837 55.37 0.69 -26.90
C GLU A 837 56.65 0.81 -27.74
#